data_AF-A0A7C6PGF7-F1
#
_entry.id   AF-A0A7C6PGF7-F1
#
_cell.length_a   1.000
_cell.length_b   1.000
_cell.length_c   1.000
_cell.angle_alpha   90.00
_cell.angle_beta   90.00
_cell.angle_gamma   90.00
#
_symmetry.space_group_name_H-M   'P 1'
#
loop_
_entity.id
_entity.type
_entity.pdbx_description
1 polymer ?
#
loop_
_entity_poly.entity_id
_entity_poly.type
_entity_poly.pdbx_seq_one_letter_code
_entity_poly.pdbx_strand_id
1 'polypeptide(L)'
;MNSRIICLCDPLSSTRATAECFFDLVREPIRQGCGIDIGYAPGGRKPHGLLPGFELERFQALAGLEHVSMLASAQATTYHQMPEAAQDYLFAHMPASALLLTCDIPPWLRRACLLRGVDFLDLRQSPLRFGRDMWVALDSSNGRLRSRLAADAITEEELRLEAALLGANMRAHRARRPFDRFNLDDALVLVGQPRQDVALLSEIGHAQCLGDFAEQLRTLAAGRHLLYMADYDYFDKKSIAFAAYEREALAVSLGVRVDVCTRNAYEILSAHDDVALAGVSAPLLQEAVWFDKPAHTLAQPFTPLDETPATKGAYLLTHFNELLAPAFWHRILAPDTPAPRLARLPMLDRHLGRETLDDWGEYDKVLNAGRHLPTHAFEHSGAHILRRRIEVLERTQQTLQMGTTPTAMQARIRQLRDSKQGQTAYILGNGPSLLTLDIEALMERESFWLNKAFALETKGFEFRPKYYFLTDISGAQLWLDEIMAMPADIKFFYRDCYDYLKEMRPEAFKQQDIIAYETSWTAGSYMHEDDLNFSYDPSIVLHNGTSTVLLAIQYAFYMGYARVLVGGVDLDYSQPYFHGGKTANSLAMMNDRTSDMYQSFLVAKMHFEKYGRLLAKITPSPNLPLDFVEDSMLIGHGTSSCPA
;
A
#
# COMPACT_ATOMS: atom_id res chain seq x y z
N MET A 1 -50.26 13.71 -1.91
CA MET A 1 -50.03 12.25 -1.90
C MET A 1 -49.34 11.93 -0.59
N ASN A 2 -49.97 11.21 0.34
CA ASN A 2 -49.27 10.68 1.52
C ASN A 2 -48.54 9.39 1.12
N SER A 3 -47.49 9.51 0.31
CA SER A 3 -46.60 8.38 0.03
C SER A 3 -45.79 8.07 1.28
N ARG A 4 -45.81 6.81 1.71
CA ARG A 4 -45.01 6.34 2.84
C ARG A 4 -43.54 6.30 2.40
N ILE A 5 -42.64 6.95 3.13
CA ILE A 5 -41.21 6.92 2.83
C ILE A 5 -40.58 5.72 3.54
N ILE A 6 -39.72 4.98 2.85
CA ILE A 6 -39.06 3.78 3.38
C ILE A 6 -37.56 3.92 3.17
N CYS A 7 -36.79 3.90 4.27
CA CYS A 7 -35.34 3.84 4.18
C CYS A 7 -34.88 2.43 3.80
N LEU A 8 -34.06 2.31 2.76
CA LEU A 8 -33.45 1.05 2.35
C LEU A 8 -32.02 1.28 1.88
N CYS A 9 -31.04 0.69 2.55
CA CYS A 9 -29.69 0.54 2.03
C CYS A 9 -29.58 -0.80 1.28
N ASP A 10 -28.46 -1.04 0.57
CA ASP A 10 -28.17 -2.38 0.03
C ASP A 10 -28.24 -3.42 1.18
N PRO A 11 -29.22 -4.35 1.16
CA PRO A 11 -29.40 -5.30 2.24
C PRO A 11 -28.24 -6.29 2.39
N LEU A 12 -27.40 -6.40 1.36
CA LEU A 12 -26.24 -7.31 1.31
C LEU A 12 -24.91 -6.58 1.50
N SER A 13 -24.93 -5.26 1.76
CA SER A 13 -23.71 -4.52 1.98
C SER A 13 -22.96 -5.01 3.23
N SER A 14 -21.65 -5.18 3.08
CA SER A 14 -20.74 -5.50 4.18
C SER A 14 -20.61 -4.37 5.20
N THR A 15 -20.94 -3.13 4.80
CA THR A 15 -20.95 -1.95 5.68
C THR A 15 -22.21 -1.12 5.47
N ARG A 16 -22.81 -0.67 6.57
CA ARG A 16 -24.05 0.13 6.56
C ARG A 16 -23.92 1.50 7.23
N ALA A 17 -22.75 1.78 7.80
CA ALA A 17 -22.50 2.94 8.64
C ALA A 17 -22.80 4.26 7.91
N THR A 18 -22.30 4.43 6.68
CA THR A 18 -22.52 5.64 5.88
C THR A 18 -23.99 5.86 5.57
N ALA A 19 -24.68 4.82 5.07
CA ALA A 19 -26.10 4.89 4.75
C ALA A 19 -26.97 5.18 5.99
N GLU A 20 -26.70 4.51 7.11
CA GLU A 20 -27.41 4.74 8.37
C GLU A 20 -27.16 6.14 8.92
N CYS A 21 -25.93 6.66 8.79
CA CYS A 21 -25.60 8.04 9.15
C CYS A 21 -26.40 9.05 8.31
N PHE A 22 -26.46 8.90 6.98
CA PHE A 22 -27.29 9.76 6.14
C PHE A 22 -28.76 9.70 6.53
N PHE A 23 -29.32 8.50 6.75
CA PHE A 23 -30.70 8.37 7.20
C PHE A 23 -30.94 9.03 8.56
N ASP A 24 -29.97 8.95 9.47
CA ASP A 24 -30.04 9.60 10.77
C ASP A 24 -30.01 11.13 10.68
N LEU A 25 -29.15 11.67 9.82
CA LEU A 25 -29.02 13.11 9.58
C LEU A 25 -30.28 13.73 8.98
N VAL A 26 -30.96 13.02 8.08
CA VAL A 26 -32.13 13.57 7.35
C VAL A 26 -33.47 13.29 8.04
N ARG A 27 -33.53 12.35 8.99
CA ARG A 27 -34.78 11.94 9.65
C ARG A 27 -35.50 13.09 10.33
N GLU A 28 -34.81 13.82 11.19
CA GLU A 28 -35.41 14.94 11.94
C GLU A 28 -35.73 16.14 11.02
N PRO A 29 -34.87 16.54 10.07
CA PRO A 29 -35.22 17.52 9.04
C PRO A 29 -36.46 17.16 8.24
N ILE A 30 -36.61 15.91 7.78
CA ILE A 30 -37.82 15.44 7.07
C ILE A 30 -39.03 15.49 7.99
N ARG A 31 -38.89 15.06 9.25
CA ARG A 31 -39.99 15.08 10.22
C ARG A 31 -40.50 16.50 10.48
N GLN A 32 -39.61 17.46 10.71
CA GLN A 32 -40.00 18.84 10.95
C GLN A 32 -40.47 19.55 9.67
N GLY A 33 -39.84 19.23 8.54
CA GLY A 33 -40.14 19.83 7.23
C GLY A 33 -41.47 19.35 6.64
N CYS A 34 -41.78 18.07 6.81
CA CYS A 34 -42.87 17.42 6.08
C CYS A 34 -43.92 16.78 6.99
N GLY A 35 -43.64 16.62 8.30
CA GLY A 35 -44.47 15.83 9.20
C GLY A 35 -44.41 14.33 8.94
N ILE A 36 -43.39 13.86 8.22
CA ILE A 36 -43.24 12.46 7.81
C ILE A 36 -42.22 11.75 8.72
N ASP A 37 -42.59 10.60 9.26
CA ASP A 37 -41.65 9.67 9.90
C ASP A 37 -41.18 8.64 8.88
N ILE A 38 -39.89 8.69 8.54
CA ILE A 38 -39.25 7.80 7.57
C ILE A 38 -38.80 6.46 8.17
N GLY A 39 -38.85 6.32 9.51
CA GLY A 39 -38.42 5.11 10.21
C GLY A 39 -36.93 4.80 10.07
N TYR A 40 -36.62 3.51 10.01
CA TYR A 40 -35.26 2.95 9.93
C TYR A 40 -35.15 1.91 8.80
N ALA A 41 -33.94 1.65 8.32
CA ALA A 41 -33.67 0.59 7.37
C ALA A 41 -33.78 -0.80 8.04
N PRO A 42 -34.22 -1.85 7.30
CA PRO A 42 -34.30 -3.21 7.84
C PRO A 42 -32.92 -3.72 8.29
N GLY A 43 -32.85 -4.62 9.28
CA GLY A 43 -31.60 -5.21 9.79
C GLY A 43 -31.02 -4.56 11.06
N GLY A 44 -31.62 -3.46 11.53
CA GLY A 44 -31.34 -2.87 12.85
C GLY A 44 -32.30 -3.37 13.94
N ARG A 45 -32.10 -2.91 15.18
CA ARG A 45 -33.00 -3.21 16.32
C ARG A 45 -34.31 -2.40 16.31
N LYS A 46 -34.37 -1.35 15.49
CA LYS A 46 -35.50 -0.42 15.42
C LYS A 46 -36.47 -0.83 14.29
N PRO A 47 -37.77 -0.53 14.43
CA PRO A 47 -38.76 -0.92 13.42
C PRO A 47 -38.51 -0.22 12.09
N HIS A 48 -38.66 -0.96 10.99
CA HIS A 48 -38.47 -0.49 9.62
C HIS A 48 -39.79 -0.25 8.88
N GLY A 49 -39.71 0.41 7.72
CA GLY A 49 -40.88 0.83 6.93
C GLY A 49 -41.58 -0.25 6.08
N LEU A 50 -40.95 -1.41 5.87
CA LEU A 50 -41.53 -2.54 5.12
C LEU A 50 -42.75 -3.16 5.85
N LEU A 51 -43.57 -3.90 5.10
CA LEU A 51 -44.75 -4.59 5.63
C LEU A 51 -44.37 -5.67 6.66
N PRO A 52 -45.25 -5.94 7.66
CA PRO A 52 -45.02 -7.01 8.64
C PRO A 52 -44.75 -8.36 7.95
N GLY A 53 -43.79 -9.11 8.48
CA GLY A 53 -43.39 -10.42 7.94
C GLY A 53 -42.14 -10.39 7.04
N PHE A 54 -41.58 -9.21 6.76
CA PHE A 54 -40.27 -9.11 6.15
C PHE A 54 -39.17 -9.52 7.15
N GLU A 55 -38.33 -10.46 6.74
CA GLU A 55 -37.17 -10.95 7.49
C GLU A 55 -35.92 -10.80 6.61
N LEU A 56 -34.89 -10.12 7.12
CA LEU A 56 -33.67 -9.86 6.36
C LEU A 56 -32.91 -11.16 6.10
N GLU A 57 -32.88 -12.07 7.06
CA GLU A 57 -32.24 -13.39 6.95
C GLU A 57 -32.87 -14.20 5.81
N ARG A 58 -34.20 -14.12 5.65
CA ARG A 58 -34.90 -14.77 4.55
C ARG A 58 -34.57 -14.14 3.20
N PHE A 59 -34.48 -12.81 3.13
CA PHE A 59 -34.01 -12.13 1.90
C PHE A 59 -32.58 -12.59 1.53
N GLN A 60 -31.68 -12.67 2.51
CA GLN A 60 -30.30 -13.14 2.32
C GLN A 60 -30.24 -14.61 1.85
N ALA A 61 -31.09 -15.48 2.40
CA ALA A 61 -31.21 -16.86 1.95
C ALA A 61 -31.67 -16.95 0.49
N LEU A 62 -32.70 -16.18 0.11
CA LEU A 62 -33.19 -16.11 -1.28
C LEU A 62 -32.17 -15.50 -2.25
N ALA A 63 -31.27 -14.64 -1.75
CA ALA A 63 -30.16 -14.10 -2.51
C ALA A 63 -29.00 -15.10 -2.70
N GLY A 64 -29.09 -16.31 -2.11
CA GLY A 64 -28.11 -17.38 -2.29
C GLY A 64 -26.93 -17.34 -1.32
N LEU A 65 -27.07 -16.69 -0.16
CA LEU A 65 -25.96 -16.47 0.78
C LEU A 65 -25.75 -17.57 1.83
N GLU A 66 -26.51 -18.67 1.80
CA GLU A 66 -26.51 -19.71 2.85
C GLU A 66 -25.17 -20.45 3.03
N HIS A 67 -24.20 -20.29 2.12
CA HIS A 67 -22.90 -20.98 2.15
C HIS A 67 -21.67 -20.10 1.83
N VAL A 68 -21.80 -18.78 1.73
CA VAL A 68 -20.67 -17.91 1.35
C VAL A 68 -19.93 -17.42 2.60
N SER A 69 -18.79 -18.05 2.93
CA SER A 69 -17.99 -17.71 4.11
C SER A 69 -17.28 -16.33 4.04
N MET A 70 -17.46 -15.56 2.96
CA MET A 70 -16.92 -14.20 2.81
C MET A 70 -17.89 -13.28 2.07
N LEU A 71 -18.45 -12.29 2.79
CA LEU A 71 -19.36 -11.25 2.27
C LEU A 71 -18.84 -10.49 1.03
N ALA A 72 -17.51 -10.38 0.85
CA ALA A 72 -16.92 -9.75 -0.33
C ALA A 72 -17.23 -10.50 -1.64
N SER A 73 -17.34 -11.84 -1.60
CA SER A 73 -17.73 -12.65 -2.77
C SER A 73 -19.22 -12.54 -3.08
N ALA A 74 -20.03 -12.32 -2.04
CA ALA A 74 -21.47 -12.08 -2.18
C ALA A 74 -21.77 -10.77 -2.92
N GLN A 75 -21.11 -9.67 -2.56
CA GLN A 75 -21.30 -8.40 -3.26
C GLN A 75 -20.89 -8.48 -4.74
N ALA A 76 -19.77 -9.14 -5.05
CA ALA A 76 -19.35 -9.35 -6.44
C ALA A 76 -20.44 -10.01 -7.31
N THR A 77 -21.19 -10.96 -6.74
CA THR A 77 -22.24 -11.69 -7.47
C THR A 77 -23.60 -11.01 -7.45
N THR A 78 -23.89 -10.19 -6.43
CA THR A 78 -25.23 -9.66 -6.18
C THR A 78 -25.40 -8.17 -6.48
N TYR A 79 -24.31 -7.43 -6.64
CA TYR A 79 -24.35 -5.96 -6.73
C TYR A 79 -25.03 -5.45 -8.01
N HIS A 80 -24.77 -6.09 -9.15
CA HIS A 80 -25.41 -5.75 -10.42
C HIS A 80 -26.65 -6.58 -10.73
N GLN A 81 -26.78 -7.77 -10.12
CA GLN A 81 -27.82 -8.74 -10.41
C GLN A 81 -28.31 -9.37 -9.11
N MET A 82 -29.63 -9.51 -8.95
CA MET A 82 -30.22 -10.14 -7.77
C MET A 82 -31.14 -11.28 -8.21
N PRO A 83 -31.12 -12.47 -7.58
CA PRO A 83 -32.08 -13.53 -7.88
C PRO A 83 -33.52 -13.03 -7.84
N GLU A 84 -34.33 -13.43 -8.83
CA GLU A 84 -35.73 -12.96 -8.97
C GLU A 84 -36.55 -13.24 -7.72
N ALA A 85 -36.37 -14.41 -7.09
CA ALA A 85 -37.04 -14.77 -5.84
C ALA A 85 -36.74 -13.79 -4.69
N ALA A 86 -35.51 -13.28 -4.57
CA ALA A 86 -35.15 -12.29 -3.56
C ALA A 86 -35.76 -10.92 -3.88
N GLN A 87 -35.75 -10.52 -5.16
CA GLN A 87 -36.42 -9.30 -5.60
C GLN A 87 -37.92 -9.36 -5.29
N ASP A 88 -38.60 -10.41 -5.72
CA ASP A 88 -40.04 -10.59 -5.52
C ASP A 88 -40.41 -10.61 -4.05
N TYR A 89 -39.59 -11.25 -3.21
CA TYR A 89 -39.77 -11.21 -1.76
C TYR A 89 -39.69 -9.78 -1.21
N LEU A 90 -38.67 -9.00 -1.57
CA LEU A 90 -38.53 -7.61 -1.13
C LEU A 90 -39.73 -6.75 -1.57
N PHE A 91 -40.10 -6.81 -2.86
CA PHE A 91 -41.17 -5.98 -3.40
C PHE A 91 -42.56 -6.42 -2.93
N ALA A 92 -42.78 -7.71 -2.63
CA ALA A 92 -44.02 -8.19 -2.00
C ALA A 92 -44.24 -7.61 -0.59
N HIS A 93 -43.15 -7.24 0.10
CA HIS A 93 -43.21 -6.59 1.42
C HIS A 93 -43.11 -5.06 1.33
N MET A 94 -43.15 -4.49 0.13
CA MET A 94 -43.18 -3.04 -0.06
C MET A 94 -44.63 -2.53 0.04
N PRO A 95 -44.92 -1.56 0.91
CA PRO A 95 -46.20 -0.85 0.91
C PRO A 95 -46.52 -0.22 -0.46
N ALA A 96 -47.79 -0.23 -0.84
CA ALA A 96 -48.25 0.42 -2.07
C ALA A 96 -47.94 1.93 -2.06
N SER A 97 -47.50 2.45 -3.21
CA SER A 97 -47.17 3.87 -3.41
C SER A 97 -46.09 4.42 -2.48
N ALA A 98 -45.18 3.56 -2.01
CA ALA A 98 -44.03 3.97 -1.22
C ALA A 98 -43.01 4.75 -2.07
N LEU A 99 -42.35 5.72 -1.43
CA LEU A 99 -41.14 6.35 -1.94
C LEU A 99 -39.94 5.73 -1.21
N LEU A 100 -39.04 5.11 -1.94
CA LEU A 100 -37.83 4.51 -1.38
C LEU A 100 -36.77 5.60 -1.18
N LEU A 101 -36.34 5.82 0.06
CA LEU A 101 -35.18 6.66 0.37
C LEU A 101 -33.95 5.74 0.48
N THR A 102 -33.03 5.85 -0.47
CA THR A 102 -31.83 5.01 -0.52
C THR A 102 -30.57 5.81 -0.28
N CYS A 103 -29.52 5.15 0.19
CA CYS A 103 -28.17 5.67 0.16
C CYS A 103 -27.30 4.66 -0.59
N ASP A 104 -26.63 5.11 -1.64
CA ASP A 104 -25.84 4.27 -2.55
C ASP A 104 -26.67 3.12 -3.17
N ILE A 105 -27.80 3.45 -3.82
CA ILE A 105 -28.67 2.42 -4.43
C ILE A 105 -27.88 1.50 -5.39
N PRO A 106 -27.87 0.18 -5.18
CA PRO A 106 -27.17 -0.73 -6.06
C PRO A 106 -27.89 -0.84 -7.42
N PRO A 107 -27.15 -1.12 -8.52
CA PRO A 107 -27.72 -1.19 -9.86
C PRO A 107 -28.91 -2.14 -10.00
N TRP A 108 -28.88 -3.31 -9.33
CA TRP A 108 -30.00 -4.25 -9.36
C TRP A 108 -31.28 -3.65 -8.76
N LEU A 109 -31.17 -2.93 -7.63
CA LEU A 109 -32.32 -2.37 -6.92
C LEU A 109 -32.90 -1.19 -7.70
N ARG A 110 -32.03 -0.33 -8.23
CA ARG A 110 -32.42 0.76 -9.14
C ARG A 110 -33.22 0.20 -10.33
N ARG A 111 -32.71 -0.83 -11.00
CA ARG A 111 -33.39 -1.48 -12.14
C ARG A 111 -34.73 -2.09 -11.72
N ALA A 112 -34.77 -2.78 -10.58
CA ALA A 112 -35.97 -3.42 -10.07
C ALA A 112 -37.06 -2.41 -9.69
N CYS A 113 -36.70 -1.28 -9.08
CA CYS A 113 -37.60 -0.17 -8.77
C CYS A 113 -38.24 0.41 -10.04
N LEU A 114 -37.42 0.69 -11.07
CA LEU A 114 -37.90 1.21 -12.34
C LEU A 114 -38.85 0.24 -13.06
N LEU A 115 -38.52 -1.05 -13.08
CA LEU A 115 -39.35 -2.10 -13.69
C LEU A 115 -40.69 -2.29 -12.97
N ARG A 116 -40.70 -2.17 -11.64
CA ARG A 116 -41.88 -2.38 -10.79
C ARG A 116 -42.65 -1.09 -10.48
N GLY A 117 -42.24 0.05 -11.04
CA GLY A 117 -42.90 1.34 -10.84
C GLY A 117 -42.83 1.86 -9.40
N VAL A 118 -41.78 1.51 -8.65
CA VAL A 118 -41.52 2.01 -7.30
C VAL A 118 -40.60 3.21 -7.39
N ASP A 119 -41.07 4.37 -6.92
CA ASP A 119 -40.27 5.59 -6.94
C ASP A 119 -39.16 5.53 -5.88
N PHE A 120 -37.99 6.09 -6.19
CA PHE A 120 -36.89 6.26 -5.25
C PHE A 120 -36.33 7.69 -5.25
N LEU A 121 -35.69 8.05 -4.14
CA LEU A 121 -34.80 9.19 -3.95
C LEU A 121 -33.51 8.64 -3.36
N ASP A 122 -32.43 8.70 -4.12
CA ASP A 122 -31.11 8.18 -3.76
C ASP A 122 -30.18 9.30 -3.33
N LEU A 123 -29.52 9.10 -2.19
CA LEU A 123 -28.44 9.94 -1.69
C LEU A 123 -27.11 9.24 -1.90
N ARG A 124 -26.10 10.00 -2.31
CA ARG A 124 -24.71 9.52 -2.37
C ARG A 124 -23.76 10.60 -1.94
N GLN A 125 -22.62 10.19 -1.41
CA GLN A 125 -21.53 11.14 -1.28
C GLN A 125 -21.13 11.69 -2.65
N SER A 126 -20.89 13.00 -2.72
CA SER A 126 -20.43 13.64 -3.95
C SER A 126 -19.07 13.09 -4.38
N PRO A 127 -18.87 12.82 -5.69
CA PRO A 127 -17.54 12.55 -6.23
C PRO A 127 -16.66 13.80 -6.25
N LEU A 128 -17.26 15.00 -6.23
CA LEU A 128 -16.53 16.26 -6.04
C LEU A 128 -16.37 16.55 -4.54
N ARG A 129 -15.12 16.67 -4.14
CA ARG A 129 -14.60 16.85 -2.77
C ARG A 129 -13.66 18.06 -2.68
N PHE A 130 -13.48 18.89 -3.72
CA PHE A 130 -12.68 20.11 -3.62
C PHE A 130 -13.37 21.30 -2.93
N GLY A 131 -14.68 21.23 -2.71
CA GLY A 131 -15.44 22.31 -2.08
C GLY A 131 -15.04 22.59 -0.63
N ARG A 132 -15.37 23.80 -0.15
CA ARG A 132 -15.17 24.24 1.24
C ARG A 132 -15.80 23.31 2.30
N ASP A 133 -16.79 22.52 1.92
CA ASP A 133 -17.38 21.43 2.69
C ASP A 133 -17.82 20.33 1.72
N MET A 134 -18.37 19.24 2.24
CA MET A 134 -18.93 18.18 1.42
C MET A 134 -20.21 18.62 0.68
N TRP A 135 -20.35 18.06 -0.52
CA TRP A 135 -21.61 18.03 -1.24
C TRP A 135 -22.19 16.62 -1.20
N VAL A 136 -23.49 16.53 -1.46
CA VAL A 136 -24.20 15.27 -1.57
C VAL A 136 -24.87 15.22 -2.93
N ALA A 137 -24.73 14.08 -3.59
CA ALA A 137 -25.32 13.83 -4.88
C ALA A 137 -26.70 13.20 -4.68
N LEU A 138 -27.73 13.77 -5.32
CA LEU A 138 -29.11 13.35 -5.21
C LEU A 138 -29.68 12.99 -6.59
N ASP A 139 -30.41 11.88 -6.66
CA ASP A 139 -31.16 11.48 -7.85
C ASP A 139 -32.52 10.89 -7.47
N SER A 140 -33.53 11.04 -8.33
CA SER A 140 -34.85 10.46 -8.12
C SER A 140 -35.45 9.95 -9.42
N SER A 141 -36.11 8.79 -9.37
CA SER A 141 -36.95 8.30 -10.48
C SER A 141 -38.20 9.14 -10.69
N ASN A 142 -38.65 9.87 -9.66
CA ASN A 142 -39.84 10.69 -9.74
C ASN A 142 -39.52 12.04 -10.38
N GLY A 143 -40.03 12.28 -11.58
CA GLY A 143 -39.76 13.52 -12.33
C GLY A 143 -40.12 14.80 -11.58
N ARG A 144 -41.19 14.81 -10.75
CA ARG A 144 -41.58 15.98 -9.96
C ARG A 144 -40.59 16.25 -8.82
N LEU A 145 -40.08 15.20 -8.16
CA LEU A 145 -39.02 15.35 -7.16
C LEU A 145 -37.71 15.81 -7.80
N ARG A 146 -37.33 15.22 -8.94
CA ARG A 146 -36.12 15.63 -9.68
C ARG A 146 -36.17 17.10 -10.10
N SER A 147 -37.30 17.60 -10.60
CA SER A 147 -37.45 19.03 -10.93
C SER A 147 -37.33 19.94 -9.71
N ARG A 148 -37.76 19.50 -8.53
CA ARG A 148 -37.60 20.26 -7.28
C ARG A 148 -36.15 20.27 -6.82
N LEU A 149 -35.46 19.13 -6.90
CA LEU A 149 -34.03 19.03 -6.60
C LEU A 149 -33.19 19.97 -7.48
N ALA A 150 -33.51 20.04 -8.78
CA ALA A 150 -32.79 20.89 -9.73
C ALA A 150 -32.84 22.39 -9.38
N ALA A 151 -33.86 22.85 -8.66
CA ALA A 151 -33.97 24.25 -8.24
C ALA A 151 -32.99 24.63 -7.12
N ASP A 152 -32.55 23.65 -6.33
CA ASP A 152 -31.60 23.80 -5.20
C ASP A 152 -30.23 23.17 -5.54
N ALA A 153 -30.01 22.80 -6.82
CA ALA A 153 -28.77 22.18 -7.26
C ALA A 153 -27.64 23.21 -7.37
N ILE A 154 -26.42 22.77 -7.05
CA ILE A 154 -25.22 23.61 -7.15
C ILE A 154 -24.96 23.93 -8.63
N THR A 155 -24.68 25.20 -8.89
CA THR A 155 -24.44 25.73 -10.24
C THR A 155 -23.02 25.45 -10.73
N GLU A 156 -22.83 25.41 -12.04
CA GLU A 156 -21.49 25.29 -12.66
C GLU A 156 -20.58 26.45 -12.21
N GLU A 157 -21.11 27.66 -12.17
CA GLU A 157 -20.38 28.86 -11.77
C GLU A 157 -19.86 28.77 -10.33
N GLU A 158 -20.66 28.19 -9.42
CA GLU A 158 -20.23 27.96 -8.05
C GLU A 158 -19.11 26.93 -7.95
N LEU A 159 -19.24 25.79 -8.65
CA LEU A 159 -18.20 24.76 -8.70
C LEU A 159 -16.88 25.31 -9.28
N ARG A 160 -16.95 26.12 -10.33
CA ARG A 160 -15.78 26.82 -10.91
C ARG A 160 -15.13 27.77 -9.90
N LEU A 161 -15.91 28.51 -9.12
CA LEU A 161 -15.38 29.41 -8.10
C LEU A 161 -14.71 28.65 -6.94
N GLU A 162 -15.29 27.54 -6.49
CA GLU A 162 -14.71 26.67 -5.46
C GLU A 162 -13.39 26.05 -5.91
N ALA A 163 -13.35 25.51 -7.13
CA ALA A 163 -12.12 24.96 -7.73
C ALA A 163 -11.05 26.03 -7.91
N ALA A 164 -11.42 27.22 -8.41
CA ALA A 164 -10.49 28.34 -8.56
C ALA A 164 -9.91 28.81 -7.22
N LEU A 165 -10.73 28.85 -6.17
CA LEU A 165 -10.31 29.21 -4.82
C LEU A 165 -9.32 28.20 -4.25
N LEU A 166 -9.62 26.89 -4.34
CA LEU A 166 -8.71 25.85 -3.90
C LEU A 166 -7.42 25.88 -4.73
N GLY A 167 -7.52 26.03 -6.04
CA GLY A 167 -6.36 26.08 -6.93
C GLY A 167 -5.42 27.26 -6.64
N ALA A 168 -5.99 28.44 -6.40
CA ALA A 168 -5.21 29.60 -5.96
C ALA A 168 -4.51 29.34 -4.63
N ASN A 169 -5.20 28.68 -3.69
CA ASN A 169 -4.61 28.28 -2.41
C ASN A 169 -3.43 27.31 -2.62
N MET A 170 -3.62 26.21 -3.34
CA MET A 170 -2.58 25.20 -3.58
C MET A 170 -1.35 25.77 -4.28
N ARG A 171 -1.54 26.62 -5.32
CA ARG A 171 -0.43 27.30 -6.00
C ARG A 171 0.33 28.26 -5.10
N ALA A 172 -0.36 29.05 -4.28
CA ALA A 172 0.28 29.94 -3.31
C ALA A 172 1.13 29.17 -2.29
N HIS A 173 0.69 27.97 -1.89
CA HIS A 173 1.44 27.09 -0.99
C HIS A 173 2.64 26.41 -1.68
N ARG A 174 2.51 26.00 -2.94
CA ARG A 174 3.64 25.49 -3.74
C ARG A 174 4.73 26.55 -3.91
N ALA A 175 4.36 27.80 -4.21
CA ALA A 175 5.31 28.91 -4.39
C ALA A 175 6.16 29.21 -3.13
N ARG A 176 5.67 28.88 -1.93
CA ARG A 176 6.41 29.05 -0.67
C ARG A 176 7.41 27.92 -0.38
N ARG A 177 7.42 26.85 -1.18
CA ARG A 177 8.30 25.67 -1.05
C ARG A 177 9.26 25.58 -2.24
N PRO A 178 10.23 26.52 -2.40
CA PRO A 178 11.06 26.61 -3.60
C PRO A 178 12.01 25.41 -3.83
N PHE A 179 12.25 24.60 -2.80
CA PHE A 179 13.05 23.38 -2.87
C PHE A 179 12.22 22.13 -3.18
N ASP A 180 10.89 22.23 -3.13
CA ASP A 180 9.97 21.15 -3.50
C ASP A 180 9.71 21.20 -5.01
N ARG A 181 10.72 20.84 -5.79
CA ARG A 181 10.66 20.84 -7.26
C ARG A 181 10.08 19.53 -7.75
N PHE A 182 8.83 19.58 -8.20
CA PHE A 182 8.17 18.51 -8.92
C PHE A 182 7.71 19.05 -10.26
N ASN A 183 8.00 18.32 -11.34
CA ASN A 183 7.58 18.66 -12.69
C ASN A 183 6.55 17.60 -13.14
N LEU A 184 5.42 18.08 -13.63
CA LEU A 184 4.32 17.26 -14.13
C LEU A 184 4.11 17.45 -15.64
N ASP A 185 4.99 18.17 -16.34
CA ASP A 185 4.89 18.41 -17.78
C ASP A 185 5.03 17.11 -18.58
N ASP A 186 4.09 16.88 -19.50
CA ASP A 186 3.95 15.66 -20.28
C ASP A 186 3.62 14.42 -19.42
N ALA A 187 2.95 14.60 -18.27
CA ALA A 187 2.57 13.50 -17.37
C ALA A 187 1.24 12.85 -17.75
N LEU A 188 1.14 11.54 -17.56
CA LEU A 188 -0.14 10.85 -17.37
C LEU A 188 -0.16 10.22 -15.97
N VAL A 189 -1.06 10.73 -15.13
CA VAL A 189 -1.28 10.20 -13.78
C VAL A 189 -2.37 9.11 -13.84
N LEU A 190 -1.97 7.87 -13.61
CA LEU A 190 -2.83 6.71 -13.45
C LEU A 190 -3.35 6.69 -12.01
N VAL A 191 -4.66 6.85 -11.84
CA VAL A 191 -5.35 6.90 -10.54
C VAL A 191 -5.86 5.51 -10.19
N GLY A 192 -5.25 4.89 -9.19
CA GLY A 192 -5.63 3.58 -8.68
C GLY A 192 -6.71 3.65 -7.61
N GLN A 193 -7.58 2.64 -7.55
CA GLN A 193 -8.67 2.51 -6.57
C GLN A 193 -8.51 1.22 -5.76
N PRO A 194 -9.05 1.14 -4.53
CA PRO A 194 -9.01 -0.10 -3.74
C PRO A 194 -9.77 -1.23 -4.45
N ARG A 195 -9.22 -2.44 -4.49
CA ARG A 195 -9.88 -3.62 -5.10
C ARG A 195 -11.25 -3.99 -4.52
N GLN A 196 -11.53 -3.53 -3.32
CA GLN A 196 -12.78 -3.80 -2.60
C GLN A 196 -13.85 -2.75 -2.89
N ASP A 197 -13.51 -1.69 -3.63
CA ASP A 197 -14.44 -0.66 -4.04
C ASP A 197 -15.49 -1.26 -5.00
N VAL A 198 -16.76 -1.18 -4.59
CA VAL A 198 -17.90 -1.68 -5.37
C VAL A 198 -18.06 -0.90 -6.68
N ALA A 199 -17.50 0.31 -6.78
CA ALA A 199 -17.44 1.09 -8.02
C ALA A 199 -16.61 0.42 -9.13
N LEU A 200 -15.79 -0.57 -8.79
CA LEU A 200 -14.99 -1.35 -9.74
C LEU A 200 -15.70 -2.62 -10.20
N LEU A 201 -16.82 -3.02 -9.59
CA LEU A 201 -17.52 -4.23 -10.01
C LEU A 201 -18.20 -4.00 -11.36
N SER A 202 -17.90 -4.88 -12.32
CA SER A 202 -18.61 -4.96 -13.61
C SER A 202 -19.93 -5.72 -13.48
N GLU A 203 -20.77 -5.68 -14.53
CA GLU A 203 -22.07 -6.38 -14.57
C GLU A 203 -21.99 -7.91 -14.37
N ILE A 204 -20.81 -8.50 -14.63
CA ILE A 204 -20.52 -9.94 -14.45
C ILE A 204 -19.85 -10.25 -13.10
N GLY A 205 -19.67 -9.25 -12.24
CA GLY A 205 -19.04 -9.40 -10.93
C GLY A 205 -17.52 -9.42 -10.92
N HIS A 206 -16.88 -9.16 -12.07
CA HIS A 206 -15.42 -8.97 -12.13
C HIS A 206 -15.05 -7.60 -11.55
N ALA A 207 -14.15 -7.57 -10.58
CA ALA A 207 -13.58 -6.35 -10.01
C ALA A 207 -12.52 -5.79 -10.97
N GLN A 208 -12.90 -4.75 -11.70
CA GLN A 208 -12.08 -4.13 -12.74
C GLN A 208 -10.85 -3.46 -12.13
N CYS A 209 -9.75 -3.49 -12.88
CA CYS A 209 -8.51 -2.81 -12.54
C CYS A 209 -7.95 -2.08 -13.78
N LEU A 210 -6.93 -1.25 -13.60
CA LEU A 210 -6.34 -0.50 -14.71
C LEU A 210 -5.76 -1.43 -15.79
N GLY A 211 -5.27 -2.60 -15.39
CA GLY A 211 -4.76 -3.63 -16.30
C GLY A 211 -5.78 -4.13 -17.31
N ASP A 212 -7.08 -4.13 -16.98
CA ASP A 212 -8.16 -4.55 -17.89
C ASP A 212 -8.32 -3.60 -19.09
N PHE A 213 -7.75 -2.39 -19.00
CA PHE A 213 -7.83 -1.33 -20.00
C PHE A 213 -6.46 -1.02 -20.65
N ALA A 214 -5.51 -1.96 -20.59
CA ALA A 214 -4.13 -1.74 -21.05
C ALA A 214 -4.02 -1.21 -22.48
N GLU A 215 -4.87 -1.63 -23.42
CA GLU A 215 -4.85 -1.14 -24.80
C GLU A 215 -5.19 0.36 -24.92
N GLN A 216 -6.24 0.80 -24.23
CA GLN A 216 -6.62 2.20 -24.17
C GLN A 216 -5.53 3.03 -23.46
N LEU A 217 -5.01 2.50 -22.35
CA LEU A 217 -3.94 3.15 -21.59
C LEU A 217 -2.63 3.28 -22.40
N ARG A 218 -2.26 2.31 -23.24
CA ARG A 218 -1.09 2.45 -24.14
C ARG A 218 -1.24 3.62 -25.10
N THR A 219 -2.46 3.87 -25.58
CA THR A 219 -2.75 5.00 -26.47
C THR A 219 -2.60 6.32 -25.71
N LEU A 220 -3.15 6.41 -24.50
CA LEU A 220 -3.05 7.61 -23.66
C LEU A 220 -1.62 7.87 -23.15
N ALA A 221 -0.85 6.80 -22.92
CA ALA A 221 0.54 6.86 -22.47
C ALA A 221 1.53 7.33 -23.54
N ALA A 222 1.13 7.33 -24.82
CA ALA A 222 2.03 7.63 -25.92
C ALA A 222 2.66 9.02 -25.79
N GLY A 223 3.99 9.06 -25.62
CA GLY A 223 4.76 10.30 -25.47
C GLY A 223 4.67 10.95 -24.09
N ARG A 224 4.02 10.31 -23.11
CA ARG A 224 3.89 10.82 -21.74
C ARG A 224 4.73 10.02 -20.74
N HIS A 225 5.18 10.67 -19.69
CA HIS A 225 5.77 9.99 -18.55
C HIS A 225 4.66 9.51 -17.59
N LEU A 226 4.75 8.28 -17.11
CA LEU A 226 3.67 7.65 -16.35
C LEU A 226 3.91 7.73 -14.86
N LEU A 227 2.92 8.23 -14.14
CA LEU A 227 2.90 8.31 -12.69
C LEU A 227 1.70 7.52 -12.16
N TYR A 228 1.88 6.73 -11.11
CA TYR A 228 0.81 5.99 -10.45
C TYR A 228 0.48 6.63 -9.11
N MET A 229 -0.76 7.06 -8.92
CA MET A 229 -1.27 7.63 -7.69
C MET A 229 -2.30 6.68 -7.07
N ALA A 230 -2.06 6.26 -5.83
CA ALA A 230 -3.03 5.49 -5.07
C ALA A 230 -4.05 6.44 -4.42
N ASP A 231 -5.34 6.24 -4.67
CA ASP A 231 -6.45 7.05 -4.14
C ASP A 231 -6.97 6.53 -2.80
N TYR A 232 -6.09 6.01 -1.92
CA TYR A 232 -6.49 5.41 -0.66
C TYR A 232 -5.41 5.50 0.43
N ASP A 233 -5.80 5.18 1.66
CA ASP A 233 -5.03 5.46 2.87
C ASP A 233 -3.63 4.81 2.85
N TYR A 234 -2.60 5.65 2.92
CA TYR A 234 -1.19 5.26 2.97
C TYR A 234 -0.80 4.61 4.32
N PHE A 235 -1.68 4.61 5.33
CA PHE A 235 -1.41 3.97 6.62
C PHE A 235 -1.72 2.46 6.63
N ASP A 236 -2.41 1.92 5.62
CA ASP A 236 -2.63 0.47 5.49
C ASP A 236 -1.54 -0.22 4.65
N LYS A 237 -0.78 -1.11 5.30
CA LYS A 237 0.29 -1.89 4.65
C LYS A 237 -0.21 -2.73 3.47
N LYS A 238 -1.45 -3.26 3.53
CA LYS A 238 -2.01 -4.06 2.44
C LYS A 238 -2.28 -3.21 1.22
N SER A 239 -2.83 -2.02 1.44
CA SER A 239 -3.09 -1.00 0.43
C SER A 239 -1.79 -0.54 -0.26
N ILE A 240 -0.70 -0.31 0.48
CA ILE A 240 0.62 0.01 -0.10
C ILE A 240 1.15 -1.13 -0.97
N ALA A 241 1.13 -2.37 -0.47
CA ALA A 241 1.59 -3.53 -1.22
C ALA A 241 0.78 -3.73 -2.51
N PHE A 242 -0.53 -3.49 -2.44
CA PHE A 242 -1.41 -3.54 -3.61
C PHE A 242 -1.07 -2.45 -4.63
N ALA A 243 -0.83 -1.21 -4.19
CA ALA A 243 -0.42 -0.11 -5.07
C ALA A 243 0.87 -0.44 -5.83
N ALA A 244 1.86 -1.02 -5.13
CA ALA A 244 3.12 -1.44 -5.73
C ALA A 244 2.89 -2.53 -6.78
N TYR A 245 2.10 -3.54 -6.45
CA TYR A 245 1.74 -4.63 -7.35
C TYR A 245 1.01 -4.15 -8.62
N GLU A 246 -0.01 -3.31 -8.48
CA GLU A 246 -0.77 -2.79 -9.63
C GLU A 246 0.12 -1.92 -10.52
N ARG A 247 0.97 -1.06 -9.92
CA ARG A 247 1.95 -0.24 -10.66
C ARG A 247 2.93 -1.09 -11.47
N GLU A 248 3.46 -2.16 -10.89
CA GLU A 248 4.38 -3.07 -11.57
C GLU A 248 3.67 -3.85 -12.70
N ALA A 249 2.46 -4.34 -12.44
CA ALA A 249 1.65 -4.99 -13.46
C ALA A 249 1.33 -4.05 -14.63
N LEU A 250 1.08 -2.77 -14.36
CA LEU A 250 0.90 -1.74 -15.38
C LEU A 250 2.19 -1.47 -16.15
N ALA A 251 3.35 -1.37 -15.49
CA ALA A 251 4.62 -1.17 -16.17
C ALA A 251 4.91 -2.31 -17.18
N VAL A 252 4.64 -3.55 -16.78
CA VAL A 252 4.74 -4.72 -17.67
C VAL A 252 3.73 -4.64 -18.81
N SER A 253 2.46 -4.36 -18.51
CA SER A 253 1.38 -4.37 -19.50
C SER A 253 1.51 -3.24 -20.52
N LEU A 254 2.00 -2.07 -20.11
CA LEU A 254 2.19 -0.90 -20.96
C LEU A 254 3.55 -0.89 -21.67
N GLY A 255 4.52 -1.68 -21.19
CA GLY A 255 5.87 -1.75 -21.75
C GLY A 255 6.70 -0.49 -21.48
N VAL A 256 6.31 0.31 -20.48
CA VAL A 256 6.95 1.56 -20.08
C VAL A 256 7.03 1.66 -18.57
N ARG A 257 8.04 2.36 -18.06
CA ARG A 257 8.20 2.59 -16.63
C ARG A 257 7.03 3.41 -16.08
N VAL A 258 6.49 3.00 -14.93
CA VAL A 258 5.48 3.74 -14.18
C VAL A 258 6.06 4.09 -12.80
N ASP A 259 6.26 5.37 -12.57
CA ASP A 259 6.81 5.91 -11.31
C ASP A 259 5.71 6.18 -10.28
N VAL A 260 6.07 6.25 -9.00
CA VAL A 260 5.11 6.57 -7.94
C VAL A 260 4.81 8.07 -7.95
N CYS A 261 3.53 8.43 -7.93
CA CYS A 261 3.09 9.80 -7.67
C CYS A 261 2.95 10.01 -6.16
N THR A 262 3.77 10.89 -5.59
CA THR A 262 3.74 11.23 -4.16
C THR A 262 2.98 12.53 -3.88
N ARG A 263 2.39 13.14 -4.91
CA ARG A 263 1.71 14.43 -4.80
C ARG A 263 0.26 14.27 -4.39
N ASN A 264 -0.22 15.27 -3.66
CA ASN A 264 -1.63 15.38 -3.36
C ASN A 264 -2.43 15.63 -4.63
N ALA A 265 -3.63 15.05 -4.72
CA ALA A 265 -4.51 15.21 -5.87
C ALA A 265 -4.73 16.69 -6.25
N TYR A 266 -4.98 17.56 -5.27
CA TYR A 266 -5.21 18.99 -5.54
C TYR A 266 -3.93 19.76 -5.86
N GLU A 267 -2.74 19.27 -5.51
CA GLU A 267 -1.48 19.81 -6.04
C GLU A 267 -1.36 19.53 -7.54
N ILE A 268 -1.76 18.33 -7.98
CA ILE A 268 -1.76 17.92 -9.39
C ILE A 268 -2.82 18.70 -10.16
N LEU A 269 -4.07 18.72 -9.69
CA LEU A 269 -5.16 19.41 -10.38
C LEU A 269 -4.91 20.91 -10.50
N SER A 270 -4.35 21.53 -9.47
CA SER A 270 -4.10 22.98 -9.45
C SER A 270 -2.82 23.42 -10.17
N ALA A 271 -2.01 22.47 -10.63
CA ALA A 271 -0.74 22.69 -11.31
C ALA A 271 -0.93 23.41 -12.64
N HIS A 272 0.07 24.18 -13.08
CA HIS A 272 0.08 24.72 -14.46
C HIS A 272 0.70 23.76 -15.47
N ASP A 273 1.36 22.71 -14.98
CA ASP A 273 2.02 21.68 -15.75
C ASP A 273 1.04 20.93 -16.69
N ASP A 274 1.51 20.45 -17.85
CA ASP A 274 0.72 19.60 -18.78
C ASP A 274 0.59 18.18 -18.22
N VAL A 275 -0.47 17.96 -17.45
CA VAL A 275 -0.81 16.68 -16.85
C VAL A 275 -2.20 16.25 -17.24
N ALA A 276 -2.32 14.99 -17.65
CA ALA A 276 -3.60 14.30 -17.83
C ALA A 276 -3.76 13.22 -16.75
N LEU A 277 -5.01 12.85 -16.46
CA LEU A 277 -5.34 11.79 -15.52
C LEU A 277 -6.08 10.66 -16.24
N ALA A 278 -5.86 9.41 -15.83
CA ALA A 278 -6.65 8.27 -16.27
C ALA A 278 -6.92 7.33 -15.11
N GLY A 279 -8.12 6.76 -15.04
CA GLY A 279 -8.50 5.83 -14.00
C GLY A 279 -9.73 5.01 -14.41
N VAL A 280 -10.06 3.94 -13.67
CA VAL A 280 -11.23 3.12 -13.99
C VAL A 280 -12.51 3.93 -13.81
N SER A 281 -12.81 4.35 -12.58
CA SER A 281 -14.01 5.13 -12.24
C SER A 281 -13.80 6.09 -11.07
N ALA A 282 -12.53 6.44 -10.78
CA ALA A 282 -12.14 7.19 -9.60
C ALA A 282 -12.83 8.58 -9.54
N PRO A 283 -13.35 9.01 -8.37
CA PRO A 283 -14.00 10.31 -8.21
C PRO A 283 -13.17 11.50 -8.69
N LEU A 284 -11.85 11.44 -8.47
CA LEU A 284 -10.91 12.48 -8.87
C LEU A 284 -10.95 12.82 -10.37
N LEU A 285 -11.32 11.87 -11.23
CA LEU A 285 -11.42 12.10 -12.67
C LEU A 285 -12.56 13.08 -13.01
N GLN A 286 -13.66 13.06 -12.24
CA GLN A 286 -14.74 14.03 -12.37
C GLN A 286 -14.34 15.41 -11.81
N GLU A 287 -13.44 15.45 -10.82
CA GLU A 287 -12.92 16.72 -10.29
C GLU A 287 -12.02 17.44 -11.27
N ALA A 288 -11.20 16.71 -12.02
CA ALA A 288 -10.21 17.25 -12.94
C ALA A 288 -10.78 18.27 -13.95
N VAL A 289 -12.02 18.05 -14.40
CA VAL A 289 -12.75 18.94 -15.31
C VAL A 289 -12.86 20.36 -14.75
N TRP A 290 -13.06 20.51 -13.44
CA TRP A 290 -13.22 21.81 -12.78
C TRP A 290 -11.91 22.59 -12.62
N PHE A 291 -10.79 21.90 -12.81
CA PHE A 291 -9.43 22.46 -12.79
C PHE A 291 -8.80 22.55 -14.19
N ASP A 292 -9.61 22.36 -15.24
CA ASP A 292 -9.18 22.38 -16.65
C ASP A 292 -8.07 21.36 -16.94
N LYS A 293 -8.13 20.18 -16.29
CA LYS A 293 -7.22 19.06 -16.52
C LYS A 293 -7.88 17.98 -17.38
N PRO A 294 -7.22 17.49 -18.44
CA PRO A 294 -7.70 16.32 -19.18
C PRO A 294 -7.81 15.10 -18.26
N ALA A 295 -8.98 14.45 -18.26
CA ALA A 295 -9.21 13.22 -17.51
C ALA A 295 -9.90 12.17 -18.36
N HIS A 296 -9.46 10.92 -18.21
CA HIS A 296 -9.94 9.77 -18.96
C HIS A 296 -10.52 8.73 -17.99
N THR A 297 -11.84 8.68 -17.91
CA THR A 297 -12.57 7.65 -17.16
C THR A 297 -12.81 6.44 -18.05
N LEU A 298 -12.26 5.28 -17.68
CA LEU A 298 -12.22 4.07 -18.52
C LEU A 298 -13.49 3.21 -18.37
N ALA A 299 -14.20 3.35 -17.27
CA ALA A 299 -15.48 2.70 -16.98
C ALA A 299 -16.52 3.74 -16.54
N GLN A 300 -17.78 3.33 -16.42
CA GLN A 300 -18.83 4.23 -15.97
C GLN A 300 -18.56 4.69 -14.52
N PRO A 301 -18.57 6.01 -14.22
CA PRO A 301 -18.44 6.48 -12.84
C PRO A 301 -19.53 5.91 -11.95
N PHE A 302 -19.18 5.66 -10.69
CA PHE A 302 -20.14 5.19 -9.70
C PHE A 302 -21.29 6.18 -9.52
N THR A 303 -20.95 7.46 -9.32
CA THR A 303 -21.88 8.57 -9.18
C THR A 303 -21.65 9.55 -10.34
N PRO A 304 -22.25 9.32 -11.52
CA PRO A 304 -22.11 10.22 -12.65
C PRO A 304 -22.86 11.53 -12.37
N LEU A 305 -22.19 12.67 -12.51
CA LEU A 305 -22.80 13.98 -12.34
C LEU A 305 -23.42 14.51 -13.63
N ASP A 306 -24.44 15.36 -13.48
CA ASP A 306 -25.15 15.94 -14.61
C ASP A 306 -24.38 17.13 -15.19
N GLU A 307 -23.63 16.92 -16.27
CA GLU A 307 -22.93 18.01 -16.99
C GLU A 307 -23.90 18.96 -17.71
N THR A 308 -25.13 18.49 -17.99
CA THR A 308 -26.23 19.29 -18.55
C THR A 308 -27.58 18.78 -18.04
N PRO A 309 -28.46 19.58 -17.40
CA PRO A 309 -29.66 19.16 -16.62
C PRO A 309 -30.71 18.22 -17.25
N ALA A 310 -30.47 17.68 -18.45
CA ALA A 310 -31.35 16.82 -19.22
C ALA A 310 -30.93 15.34 -19.24
N THR A 311 -29.79 14.96 -18.64
CA THR A 311 -29.29 13.58 -18.72
C THR A 311 -30.01 12.68 -17.72
N LYS A 312 -30.78 11.69 -18.20
CA LYS A 312 -31.42 10.69 -17.32
C LYS A 312 -30.38 9.83 -16.62
N GLY A 313 -30.43 9.77 -15.29
CA GLY A 313 -29.57 8.92 -14.46
C GLY A 313 -28.32 9.61 -13.88
N ALA A 314 -28.12 10.89 -14.17
CA ALA A 314 -27.07 11.69 -13.56
C ALA A 314 -27.52 12.36 -12.25
N TYR A 315 -26.61 12.48 -11.29
CA TYR A 315 -26.91 13.04 -9.97
C TYR A 315 -26.77 14.57 -9.96
N LEU A 316 -27.64 15.21 -9.19
CA LEU A 316 -27.60 16.64 -8.91
C LEU A 316 -26.85 16.88 -7.60
N LEU A 317 -25.94 17.84 -7.57
CA LEU A 317 -25.22 18.18 -6.35
C LEU A 317 -26.02 19.15 -5.48
N THR A 318 -25.99 18.92 -4.18
CA THR A 318 -26.61 19.77 -3.16
C THR A 318 -25.64 19.95 -1.99
N HIS A 319 -25.67 21.11 -1.35
CA HIS A 319 -24.88 21.35 -0.15
C HIS A 319 -25.28 20.43 0.99
N PHE A 320 -24.29 19.93 1.76
CA PHE A 320 -24.55 19.11 2.93
C PHE A 320 -25.48 19.78 3.94
N ASN A 321 -25.38 21.11 4.11
CA ASN A 321 -26.24 21.87 5.01
C ASN A 321 -27.73 21.89 4.62
N GLU A 322 -28.07 21.72 3.33
CA GLU A 322 -29.46 21.66 2.88
C GLU A 322 -30.13 20.36 3.35
N LEU A 323 -29.39 19.26 3.41
CA LEU A 323 -29.91 18.00 3.96
C LEU A 323 -30.33 18.12 5.43
N LEU A 324 -29.69 19.03 6.16
CA LEU A 324 -30.00 19.30 7.57
C LEU A 324 -31.13 20.32 7.73
N ALA A 325 -31.60 20.95 6.65
CA ALA A 325 -32.59 22.01 6.69
C ALA A 325 -34.02 21.44 6.51
N PRO A 326 -34.93 21.63 7.49
CA PRO A 326 -36.34 21.25 7.30
C PRO A 326 -37.00 21.90 6.08
N ALA A 327 -36.62 23.14 5.76
CA ALA A 327 -37.18 23.85 4.59
C ALA A 327 -36.80 23.20 3.25
N PHE A 328 -35.64 22.56 3.14
CA PHE A 328 -35.23 21.85 1.93
C PHE A 328 -36.15 20.65 1.69
N TRP A 329 -36.32 19.80 2.70
CA TRP A 329 -37.20 18.64 2.62
C TRP A 329 -38.67 19.02 2.42
N HIS A 330 -39.14 20.11 3.05
CA HIS A 330 -40.47 20.67 2.80
C HIS A 330 -40.68 20.99 1.32
N ARG A 331 -39.76 21.74 0.68
CA ARG A 331 -39.84 22.08 -0.75
C ARG A 331 -39.88 20.84 -1.64
N ILE A 332 -39.10 19.82 -1.30
CA ILE A 332 -38.96 18.61 -2.12
C ILE A 332 -40.14 17.67 -1.95
N LEU A 333 -40.55 17.37 -0.73
CA LEU A 333 -41.51 16.29 -0.44
C LEU A 333 -42.93 16.81 -0.21
N ALA A 334 -43.09 17.97 0.41
CA ALA A 334 -44.39 18.46 0.89
C ALA A 334 -44.63 19.97 0.67
N PRO A 335 -44.36 20.55 -0.52
CA PRO A 335 -44.45 22.00 -0.70
C PRO A 335 -45.87 22.57 -0.59
N ASP A 336 -46.88 21.70 -0.71
CA ASP A 336 -48.29 22.05 -0.64
C ASP A 336 -48.81 22.14 0.83
N THR A 337 -47.97 21.82 1.83
CA THR A 337 -48.29 21.94 3.27
C THR A 337 -47.70 23.22 3.88
N PRO A 338 -48.15 23.65 5.09
CA PRO A 338 -47.57 24.80 5.74
C PRO A 338 -46.05 24.65 5.95
N ALA A 339 -45.31 25.74 5.73
CA ALA A 339 -43.86 25.76 5.90
C ALA A 339 -43.46 25.37 7.35
N PRO A 340 -42.28 24.74 7.53
CA PRO A 340 -41.80 24.34 8.86
C PRO A 340 -41.55 25.57 9.74
N ARG A 341 -41.74 25.38 11.06
CA ARG A 341 -41.49 26.45 12.05
C ARG A 341 -40.04 26.91 12.08
N LEU A 342 -39.11 25.97 11.86
CA LEU A 342 -37.68 26.24 11.75
C LEU A 342 -37.25 25.86 10.33
N ALA A 343 -36.83 26.85 9.53
CA ALA A 343 -36.42 26.59 8.15
C ALA A 343 -35.05 25.90 8.07
N ARG A 344 -34.12 26.31 8.93
CA ARG A 344 -32.77 25.75 9.08
C ARG A 344 -32.15 26.18 10.39
N LEU A 345 -31.12 25.46 10.81
CA LEU A 345 -30.20 25.93 11.85
C LEU A 345 -29.36 27.12 11.32
N PRO A 346 -28.77 27.94 12.21
CA PRO A 346 -27.79 28.95 11.84
C PRO A 346 -26.65 28.35 10.99
N MET A 347 -26.02 29.20 10.17
CA MET A 347 -24.97 28.79 9.25
C MET A 347 -23.86 28.03 10.00
N LEU A 348 -23.56 26.83 9.51
CA LEU A 348 -22.62 25.90 10.12
C LEU A 348 -21.17 26.24 9.73
N ASP A 349 -20.23 25.71 10.51
CA ASP A 349 -18.80 25.87 10.27
C ASP A 349 -18.37 25.26 8.93
N ARG A 350 -17.21 25.69 8.43
CA ARG A 350 -16.57 25.02 7.29
C ARG A 350 -16.26 23.57 7.69
N HIS A 351 -16.39 22.64 6.75
CA HIS A 351 -16.10 21.21 6.94
C HIS A 351 -17.07 20.42 7.83
N LEU A 352 -18.26 20.93 8.16
CA LEU A 352 -19.21 20.18 8.98
C LEU A 352 -19.50 18.78 8.42
N GLY A 353 -19.74 18.67 7.11
CA GLY A 353 -20.03 17.37 6.49
C GLY A 353 -18.86 16.40 6.64
N ARG A 354 -17.64 16.89 6.43
CA ARG A 354 -16.41 16.09 6.61
C ARG A 354 -16.24 15.62 8.04
N GLU A 355 -16.41 16.52 9.01
CA GLU A 355 -16.30 16.22 10.44
C GLU A 355 -17.37 15.23 10.90
N THR A 356 -18.59 15.38 10.39
CA THR A 356 -19.72 14.52 10.76
C THR A 356 -19.55 13.10 10.25
N LEU A 357 -18.99 12.95 9.05
CA LEU A 357 -18.82 11.64 8.39
C LEU A 357 -17.42 11.04 8.59
N ASP A 358 -16.48 11.80 9.15
CA ASP A 358 -15.06 11.47 9.23
C ASP A 358 -14.45 11.08 7.87
N ASP A 359 -14.87 11.76 6.80
CA ASP A 359 -14.34 11.55 5.44
C ASP A 359 -13.72 12.84 4.89
N TRP A 360 -12.40 12.90 5.01
CA TRP A 360 -11.59 14.01 4.54
C TRP A 360 -11.00 13.77 3.13
N GLY A 361 -10.79 12.50 2.76
CA GLY A 361 -10.08 12.11 1.54
C GLY A 361 -8.78 12.90 1.34
N GLU A 362 -8.47 13.28 0.10
CA GLU A 362 -7.31 14.10 -0.25
C GLU A 362 -7.37 15.54 0.30
N TYR A 363 -8.51 15.98 0.85
CA TYR A 363 -8.66 17.32 1.41
C TYR A 363 -7.98 17.44 2.78
N ASP A 364 -7.74 16.33 3.49
CA ASP A 364 -6.91 16.32 4.71
C ASP A 364 -5.52 16.93 4.45
N LYS A 365 -4.86 16.48 3.38
CA LYS A 365 -3.55 16.99 2.98
C LYS A 365 -3.59 18.47 2.59
N VAL A 366 -4.72 18.99 2.11
CA VAL A 366 -4.90 20.43 1.88
C VAL A 366 -4.79 21.19 3.19
N LEU A 367 -5.37 20.69 4.28
CA LEU A 367 -5.35 21.36 5.59
C LEU A 367 -4.03 21.17 6.34
N ASN A 368 -3.33 20.05 6.12
CA ASN A 368 -2.22 19.65 6.97
C ASN A 368 -0.85 19.66 6.27
N ALA A 369 -0.75 19.22 5.02
CA ALA A 369 0.54 18.99 4.38
C ALA A 369 1.24 20.32 4.00
N GLY A 370 2.44 20.52 4.53
CA GLY A 370 3.24 21.73 4.25
C GLY A 370 2.60 23.04 4.73
N ARG A 371 1.69 22.97 5.71
CA ARG A 371 0.97 24.15 6.26
C ARG A 371 1.61 24.65 7.54
N HIS A 372 1.87 25.96 7.60
CA HIS A 372 2.49 26.59 8.77
C HIS A 372 1.68 26.40 10.05
N LEU A 373 0.35 26.54 10.02
CA LEU A 373 -0.45 26.49 11.25
C LEU A 373 -0.42 25.10 11.92
N PRO A 374 -0.69 23.98 11.23
CA PRO A 374 -0.47 22.64 11.79
C PRO A 374 0.97 22.39 12.24
N THR A 375 1.97 22.79 11.44
CA THR A 375 3.38 22.66 11.84
C THR A 375 3.66 23.43 13.13
N HIS A 376 3.27 24.71 13.23
CA HIS A 376 3.47 25.53 14.42
C HIS A 376 2.65 25.02 15.60
N ALA A 377 1.43 24.53 15.38
CA ALA A 377 0.62 23.90 16.41
C ALA A 377 1.33 22.67 17.00
N PHE A 378 1.91 21.82 16.15
CA PHE A 378 2.75 20.71 16.58
C PHE A 378 3.97 21.19 17.38
N GLU A 379 4.69 22.22 16.90
CA GLU A 379 5.83 22.82 17.62
C GLU A 379 5.44 23.33 19.01
N HIS A 380 4.36 24.10 19.09
CA HIS A 380 3.88 24.73 20.32
C HIS A 380 3.30 23.69 21.30
N SER A 381 2.66 22.63 20.80
CA SER A 381 2.13 21.52 21.61
C SER A 381 3.20 20.58 22.15
N GLY A 382 4.48 20.94 22.00
CA GLY A 382 5.59 20.23 22.63
C GLY A 382 6.43 19.39 21.68
N ALA A 383 6.33 19.56 20.36
CA ALA A 383 7.22 18.83 19.45
C ALA A 383 8.70 19.14 19.67
N HIS A 384 9.04 20.34 20.16
CA HIS A 384 10.40 20.66 20.60
C HIS A 384 10.83 19.82 21.82
N ILE A 385 9.91 19.54 22.75
CA ILE A 385 10.13 18.64 23.90
C ILE A 385 10.29 17.21 23.39
N LEU A 386 9.41 16.77 22.48
CA LEU A 386 9.47 15.45 21.87
C LEU A 386 10.79 15.25 21.12
N ARG A 387 11.20 16.19 20.26
CA ARG A 387 12.48 16.16 19.57
C ARG A 387 13.65 16.13 20.53
N ARG A 388 13.65 16.97 21.57
CA ARG A 388 14.70 16.92 22.60
C ARG A 388 14.75 15.58 23.31
N ARG A 389 13.59 14.96 23.60
CA ARG A 389 13.52 13.62 24.20
C ARG A 389 14.00 12.55 23.23
N ILE A 390 13.65 12.64 21.94
CA ILE A 390 14.15 11.75 20.89
C ILE A 390 15.65 11.92 20.75
N GLU A 391 16.17 13.13 20.60
CA GLU A 391 17.62 13.40 20.57
C GLU A 391 18.32 12.89 21.82
N VAL A 392 17.73 13.05 23.01
CA VAL A 392 18.27 12.48 24.25
C VAL A 392 18.22 10.95 24.20
N LEU A 393 17.13 10.33 23.73
CA LEU A 393 17.03 8.88 23.59
C LEU A 393 17.99 8.32 22.53
N GLU A 394 18.15 8.98 21.39
CA GLU A 394 19.10 8.64 20.33
C GLU A 394 20.53 8.81 20.83
N ARG A 395 20.83 9.91 21.53
CA ARG A 395 22.12 10.10 22.20
C ARG A 395 22.32 9.09 23.31
N THR A 396 21.31 8.75 24.09
CA THR A 396 21.38 7.73 25.14
C THR A 396 21.51 6.34 24.53
N GLN A 397 20.89 6.05 23.39
CA GLN A 397 21.07 4.81 22.64
C GLN A 397 22.50 4.75 22.09
N GLN A 398 22.99 5.83 21.48
CA GLN A 398 24.39 5.97 21.06
C GLN A 398 25.37 5.92 22.25
N THR A 399 25.01 6.47 23.41
CA THR A 399 25.84 6.48 24.63
C THR A 399 25.75 5.16 25.38
N LEU A 400 24.65 4.42 25.31
CA LEU A 400 24.57 3.03 25.77
C LEU A 400 25.36 2.13 24.82
N GLN A 401 25.39 2.42 23.53
CA GLN A 401 26.28 1.76 22.56
C GLN A 401 27.77 2.12 22.78
N MET A 402 28.08 3.35 23.23
CA MET A 402 29.47 3.82 23.44
C MET A 402 29.99 3.71 24.89
N GLY A 403 29.11 3.67 25.89
CA GLY A 403 29.40 3.86 27.32
C GLY A 403 29.11 2.64 28.20
N THR A 404 28.64 1.52 27.63
CA THR A 404 28.74 0.24 28.32
C THR A 404 30.17 -0.26 28.26
N THR A 405 30.70 -0.76 29.38
CA THR A 405 31.81 -1.72 29.33
C THR A 405 31.47 -2.74 28.26
N PRO A 406 32.33 -2.95 27.24
CA PRO A 406 31.98 -3.81 26.12
C PRO A 406 31.50 -5.15 26.66
N THR A 407 30.36 -5.64 26.19
CA THR A 407 29.96 -7.01 26.54
C THR A 407 31.11 -7.95 26.15
N ALA A 408 31.23 -9.09 26.81
CA ALA A 408 32.29 -10.06 26.48
C ALA A 408 32.33 -10.36 24.97
N MET A 409 31.17 -10.32 24.29
CA MET A 409 31.10 -10.50 22.84
C MET A 409 31.60 -9.30 22.04
N GLN A 410 31.24 -8.07 22.41
CA GLN A 410 31.76 -6.87 21.77
C GLN A 410 33.28 -6.77 21.91
N ALA A 411 33.83 -7.15 23.07
CA ALA A 411 35.28 -7.21 23.27
C ALA A 411 35.95 -8.20 22.29
N ARG A 412 35.34 -9.37 22.08
CA ARG A 412 35.84 -10.37 21.11
C ARG A 412 35.75 -9.88 19.67
N ILE A 413 34.65 -9.23 19.29
CA ILE A 413 34.55 -8.61 17.96
C ILE A 413 35.63 -7.54 17.78
N ARG A 414 35.85 -6.68 18.78
CA ARG A 414 36.88 -5.63 18.72
C ARG A 414 38.31 -6.18 18.56
N GLN A 415 38.61 -7.38 19.05
CA GLN A 415 39.90 -8.04 18.81
C GLN A 415 40.14 -8.40 17.35
N LEU A 416 39.09 -8.49 16.52
CA LEU A 416 39.22 -8.77 15.09
C LEU A 416 39.63 -7.54 14.28
N ARG A 417 39.49 -6.33 14.83
CA ARG A 417 39.76 -5.08 14.12
C ARG A 417 41.18 -5.06 13.58
N ASP A 418 41.31 -4.85 12.27
CA ASP A 418 42.60 -4.78 11.56
C ASP A 418 43.52 -6.01 11.77
N SER A 419 43.00 -7.13 12.30
CA SER A 419 43.77 -8.35 12.59
C SER A 419 44.33 -9.05 11.35
N LYS A 420 43.82 -8.69 10.16
CA LYS A 420 44.17 -9.26 8.86
C LYS A 420 44.56 -8.16 7.86
N GLN A 421 45.13 -7.08 8.38
CA GLN A 421 45.50 -5.91 7.58
C GLN A 421 46.34 -6.29 6.36
N GLY A 422 45.92 -5.82 5.18
CA GLY A 422 46.66 -6.03 3.93
C GLY A 422 46.46 -7.40 3.26
N GLN A 423 45.77 -8.35 3.91
CA GLN A 423 45.57 -9.69 3.36
C GLN A 423 44.42 -9.75 2.35
N THR A 424 44.23 -10.92 1.75
CA THR A 424 43.09 -11.23 0.86
C THR A 424 42.13 -12.19 1.57
N ALA A 425 40.84 -11.87 1.56
CA ALA A 425 39.77 -12.74 2.02
C ALA A 425 38.91 -13.24 0.86
N TYR A 426 38.38 -14.45 1.00
CA TYR A 426 37.43 -15.04 0.07
C TYR A 426 36.07 -15.17 0.76
N ILE A 427 35.00 -14.67 0.16
CA ILE A 427 33.64 -14.79 0.73
C ILE A 427 32.77 -15.59 -0.24
N LEU A 428 32.30 -16.76 0.20
CA LEU A 428 31.77 -17.80 -0.68
C LEU A 428 30.29 -18.04 -0.43
N GLY A 429 29.44 -17.55 -1.34
CA GLY A 429 28.03 -17.89 -1.37
C GLY A 429 27.79 -19.33 -1.83
N ASN A 430 26.51 -19.74 -1.86
CA ASN A 430 26.09 -21.11 -2.21
C ASN A 430 25.47 -21.23 -3.61
N GLY A 431 25.77 -20.28 -4.50
CA GLY A 431 25.31 -20.27 -5.88
C GLY A 431 26.01 -21.33 -6.74
N PRO A 432 25.37 -21.82 -7.83
CA PRO A 432 25.97 -22.80 -8.73
C PRO A 432 27.38 -22.48 -9.22
N SER A 433 27.70 -21.19 -9.42
CA SER A 433 29.02 -20.79 -9.93
C SER A 433 30.18 -21.12 -9.00
N LEU A 434 29.92 -21.43 -7.72
CA LEU A 434 30.92 -21.85 -6.76
C LEU A 434 31.75 -23.05 -7.27
N LEU A 435 31.13 -24.00 -7.99
CA LEU A 435 31.82 -25.20 -8.52
C LEU A 435 32.82 -24.92 -9.65
N THR A 436 32.89 -23.68 -10.13
CA THR A 436 33.93 -23.29 -11.08
C THR A 436 35.28 -23.07 -10.40
N LEU A 437 35.30 -22.99 -9.07
CA LEU A 437 36.49 -22.76 -8.26
C LEU A 437 37.02 -24.05 -7.66
N ASP A 438 38.32 -24.07 -7.36
CA ASP A 438 38.95 -25.11 -6.55
C ASP A 438 38.56 -24.96 -5.06
N ILE A 439 37.60 -25.77 -4.63
CA ILE A 439 37.06 -25.75 -3.27
C ILE A 439 38.10 -26.18 -2.23
N GLU A 440 38.92 -27.18 -2.54
CA GLU A 440 39.95 -27.67 -1.62
C GLU A 440 40.99 -26.58 -1.38
N ALA A 441 41.44 -25.91 -2.45
CA ALA A 441 42.35 -24.77 -2.33
C ALA A 441 41.74 -23.62 -1.51
N LEU A 442 40.44 -23.34 -1.63
CA LEU A 442 39.74 -22.31 -0.86
C LEU A 442 39.63 -22.63 0.65
N MET A 443 39.58 -23.90 1.04
CA MET A 443 39.57 -24.30 2.45
C MET A 443 40.88 -23.96 3.18
N GLU A 444 41.99 -23.89 2.44
CA GLU A 444 43.30 -23.48 2.99
C GLU A 444 43.51 -21.96 3.06
N ARG A 445 42.53 -21.15 2.60
CA ARG A 445 42.62 -19.68 2.57
C ARG A 445 41.85 -19.03 3.72
N GLU A 446 41.99 -17.70 3.83
CA GLU A 446 41.15 -16.85 4.67
C GLU A 446 39.72 -16.76 4.08
N SER A 447 38.97 -17.85 4.18
CA SER A 447 37.67 -18.02 3.52
C SER A 447 36.48 -17.98 4.49
N PHE A 448 35.43 -17.28 4.07
CA PHE A 448 34.17 -17.10 4.77
C PHE A 448 33.08 -17.90 4.07
N TRP A 449 32.49 -18.85 4.78
CA TRP A 449 31.47 -19.75 4.28
C TRP A 449 30.17 -19.55 5.04
N LEU A 450 29.02 -19.61 4.37
CA LEU A 450 27.78 -19.08 4.96
C LEU A 450 26.60 -20.06 4.86
N ASN A 451 25.79 -20.10 5.91
CA ASN A 451 24.59 -20.92 6.05
C ASN A 451 24.85 -22.37 5.59
N LYS A 452 24.09 -22.89 4.61
CA LYS A 452 24.16 -24.30 4.20
C LYS A 452 25.43 -24.71 3.42
N ALA A 453 26.52 -23.95 3.50
CA ALA A 453 27.79 -24.26 2.83
C ALA A 453 28.36 -25.62 3.23
N PHE A 454 28.13 -26.09 4.46
CA PHE A 454 28.56 -27.41 4.95
C PHE A 454 28.00 -28.59 4.13
N ALA A 455 26.94 -28.38 3.35
CA ALA A 455 26.41 -29.42 2.47
C ALA A 455 27.35 -29.80 1.31
N LEU A 456 28.45 -29.07 1.10
CA LEU A 456 29.54 -29.48 0.20
C LEU A 456 30.13 -30.86 0.57
N GLU A 457 30.02 -31.29 1.84
CA GLU A 457 30.42 -32.63 2.27
C GLU A 457 29.66 -33.73 1.52
N THR A 458 28.39 -33.51 1.19
CA THR A 458 27.60 -34.47 0.40
C THR A 458 28.11 -34.63 -1.04
N LYS A 459 28.97 -33.71 -1.49
CA LYS A 459 29.64 -33.74 -2.78
C LYS A 459 31.09 -34.24 -2.69
N GLY A 460 31.53 -34.72 -1.53
CA GLY A 460 32.85 -35.31 -1.32
C GLY A 460 33.95 -34.32 -0.92
N PHE A 461 33.63 -33.05 -0.68
CA PHE A 461 34.59 -32.08 -0.17
C PHE A 461 34.67 -32.14 1.35
N GLU A 462 35.88 -32.22 1.90
CA GLU A 462 36.07 -32.05 3.34
C GLU A 462 35.83 -30.59 3.74
N PHE A 463 34.82 -30.34 4.58
CA PHE A 463 34.38 -28.98 4.89
C PHE A 463 34.89 -28.50 6.25
N ARG A 464 36.01 -27.76 6.23
CA ARG A 464 36.67 -27.21 7.42
C ARG A 464 36.99 -25.71 7.24
N PRO A 465 35.98 -24.84 7.19
CA PRO A 465 36.17 -23.43 6.86
C PRO A 465 36.97 -22.66 7.91
N LYS A 466 37.72 -21.64 7.46
CA LYS A 466 38.35 -20.66 8.37
C LYS A 466 37.28 -19.90 9.16
N TYR A 467 36.30 -19.34 8.45
CA TYR A 467 35.20 -18.59 9.04
C TYR A 467 33.87 -19.12 8.56
N TYR A 468 32.95 -19.36 9.48
CA TYR A 468 31.59 -19.81 9.15
C TYR A 468 30.53 -18.85 9.68
N PHE A 469 29.62 -18.39 8.83
CA PHE A 469 28.55 -17.46 9.17
C PHE A 469 27.18 -18.13 9.12
N LEU A 470 26.35 -17.91 10.15
CA LEU A 470 24.96 -18.37 10.18
C LEU A 470 24.04 -17.19 10.54
N THR A 471 23.01 -16.96 9.74
CA THR A 471 21.96 -15.95 10.02
C THR A 471 20.58 -16.55 10.15
N ASP A 472 20.29 -17.60 9.39
CA ASP A 472 18.95 -18.18 9.27
C ASP A 472 18.60 -19.07 10.46
N ILE A 473 17.65 -18.60 11.28
CA ILE A 473 17.16 -19.34 12.45
C ILE A 473 16.43 -20.63 12.07
N SER A 474 15.71 -20.66 10.96
CA SER A 474 15.04 -21.87 10.48
C SER A 474 16.07 -22.90 10.04
N GLY A 475 17.17 -22.43 9.42
CA GLY A 475 18.31 -23.27 9.10
C GLY A 475 19.01 -23.83 10.35
N ALA A 476 19.21 -22.98 11.37
CA ALA A 476 19.79 -23.40 12.65
C ALA A 476 18.96 -24.48 13.35
N GLN A 477 17.62 -24.41 13.25
CA GLN A 477 16.70 -25.41 13.81
C GLN A 477 16.75 -26.73 13.03
N LEU A 478 16.83 -26.66 11.70
CA LEU A 478 16.74 -27.83 10.84
C LEU A 478 18.05 -28.64 10.78
N TRP A 479 19.20 -27.97 10.81
CA TRP A 479 20.53 -28.59 10.65
C TRP A 479 21.40 -28.42 11.89
N LEU A 480 20.76 -28.45 13.05
CA LEU A 480 21.38 -28.14 14.33
C LEU A 480 22.60 -29.04 14.62
N ASP A 481 22.48 -30.35 14.37
CA ASP A 481 23.55 -31.29 14.67
C ASP A 481 24.72 -31.15 13.70
N GLU A 482 24.44 -30.94 12.41
CA GLU A 482 25.45 -30.71 11.38
C GLU A 482 26.23 -29.41 11.63
N ILE A 483 25.52 -28.32 11.95
CA ILE A 483 26.12 -27.02 12.25
C ILE A 483 27.04 -27.11 13.47
N MET A 484 26.64 -27.86 14.51
CA MET A 484 27.43 -27.99 15.73
C MET A 484 28.57 -29.00 15.59
N ALA A 485 28.46 -30.01 14.73
CA ALA A 485 29.52 -30.99 14.48
C ALA A 485 30.61 -30.46 13.54
N MET A 486 30.26 -29.57 12.61
CA MET A 486 31.20 -29.04 11.61
C MET A 486 32.31 -28.17 12.25
N PRO A 487 33.59 -28.40 11.94
CA PRO A 487 34.69 -27.62 12.50
C PRO A 487 34.84 -26.27 11.78
N ALA A 488 35.20 -25.22 12.52
CA ALA A 488 35.62 -23.93 11.97
C ALA A 488 36.54 -23.22 12.97
N ASP A 489 37.47 -22.39 12.50
CA ASP A 489 38.34 -21.63 13.42
C ASP A 489 37.52 -20.60 14.22
N ILE A 490 36.61 -19.89 13.56
CA ILE A 490 35.62 -19.01 14.21
C ILE A 490 34.26 -19.15 13.52
N LYS A 491 33.21 -19.34 14.33
CA LYS A 491 31.81 -19.28 13.88
C LYS A 491 31.17 -17.95 14.26
N PHE A 492 30.48 -17.32 13.32
CA PHE A 492 29.75 -16.08 13.50
C PHE A 492 28.26 -16.38 13.39
N PHE A 493 27.54 -16.28 14.50
CA PHE A 493 26.12 -16.57 14.57
C PHE A 493 25.32 -15.32 14.84
N TYR A 494 24.26 -15.10 14.08
CA TYR A 494 23.25 -14.11 14.42
C TYR A 494 22.70 -14.41 15.82
N ARG A 495 22.41 -13.36 16.61
CA ARG A 495 21.99 -13.46 18.03
C ARG A 495 21.00 -14.60 18.28
N ASP A 496 19.93 -14.68 17.49
CA ASP A 496 18.88 -15.68 17.69
C ASP A 496 19.40 -17.11 17.43
N CYS A 497 20.28 -17.30 16.43
CA CYS A 497 20.93 -18.59 16.17
C CYS A 497 21.90 -18.96 17.30
N TYR A 498 22.66 -17.98 17.79
CA TYR A 498 23.61 -18.16 18.89
C TYR A 498 22.88 -18.64 20.15
N ASP A 499 21.82 -17.94 20.54
CA ASP A 499 21.08 -18.25 21.76
C ASP A 499 20.38 -19.61 21.65
N TYR A 500 19.74 -19.89 20.50
CA TYR A 500 19.11 -21.17 20.22
C TYR A 500 20.10 -22.35 20.26
N LEU A 501 21.23 -22.26 19.54
CA LEU A 501 22.21 -23.35 19.49
C LEU A 501 22.91 -23.57 20.84
N LYS A 502 23.16 -22.48 21.59
CA LYS A 502 23.70 -22.54 22.95
C LYS A 502 22.76 -23.28 23.91
N GLU A 503 21.46 -23.05 23.80
CA GLU A 503 20.45 -23.71 24.62
C GLU A 503 20.33 -25.20 24.25
N MET A 504 20.29 -25.51 22.95
CA MET A 504 19.98 -26.84 22.45
C MET A 504 21.18 -27.80 22.44
N ARG A 505 22.42 -27.29 22.35
CA ARG A 505 23.68 -28.09 22.34
C ARG A 505 24.77 -27.45 23.22
N PRO A 506 24.52 -27.24 24.52
CA PRO A 506 25.39 -26.45 25.40
C PRO A 506 26.83 -26.99 25.49
N GLU A 507 27.01 -28.30 25.53
CA GLU A 507 28.34 -28.90 25.67
C GLU A 507 29.18 -28.79 24.39
N ALA A 508 28.59 -29.08 23.22
CA ALA A 508 29.25 -28.87 21.93
C ALA A 508 29.54 -27.38 21.69
N PHE A 509 28.63 -26.51 22.12
CA PHE A 509 28.76 -25.06 21.98
C PHE A 509 29.94 -24.48 22.77
N LYS A 510 30.14 -24.92 24.01
CA LYS A 510 31.25 -24.46 24.87
C LYS A 510 32.64 -24.81 24.32
N GLN A 511 32.74 -25.82 23.47
CA GLN A 511 34.00 -26.31 22.91
C GLN A 511 34.43 -25.55 21.65
N GLN A 512 33.66 -24.56 21.22
CA GLN A 512 33.85 -23.88 19.94
C GLN A 512 34.08 -22.39 20.12
N ASP A 513 34.86 -21.81 19.21
CA ASP A 513 34.99 -20.36 19.11
C ASP A 513 33.78 -19.81 18.33
N ILE A 514 32.80 -19.27 19.07
CA ILE A 514 31.57 -18.74 18.49
C ILE A 514 31.39 -17.28 18.89
N ILE A 515 31.28 -16.40 17.90
CA ILE A 515 30.97 -14.98 18.05
C ILE A 515 29.50 -14.74 17.70
N ALA A 516 28.76 -14.12 18.63
CA ALA A 516 27.41 -13.63 18.34
C ALA A 516 27.48 -12.24 17.71
N TYR A 517 26.74 -12.01 16.63
CA TYR A 517 26.59 -10.69 16.03
C TYR A 517 25.13 -10.25 15.98
N GLU A 518 24.93 -8.94 15.86
CA GLU A 518 23.63 -8.29 15.75
C GLU A 518 23.56 -7.46 14.47
N THR A 519 22.37 -7.38 13.89
CA THR A 519 22.09 -6.55 12.72
C THR A 519 20.88 -5.68 13.01
N SER A 520 20.85 -4.48 12.44
CA SER A 520 19.66 -3.65 12.46
C SER A 520 18.59 -4.21 11.52
N TRP A 521 17.34 -4.23 11.98
CA TRP A 521 16.15 -4.60 11.20
C TRP A 521 15.17 -3.43 11.01
N THR A 522 15.59 -2.23 11.42
CA THR A 522 14.78 -1.01 11.34
C THR A 522 14.72 -0.52 9.89
N ALA A 523 13.53 -0.14 9.42
CA ALA A 523 13.38 0.51 8.11
C ALA A 523 14.22 1.80 8.05
N GLY A 524 14.91 2.04 6.93
CA GLY A 524 15.91 3.11 6.77
C GLY A 524 17.34 2.73 7.20
N SER A 525 17.57 1.52 7.71
CA SER A 525 18.92 1.05 8.13
C SER A 525 19.50 -0.07 7.27
N TYR A 526 18.79 -0.53 6.23
CA TYR A 526 19.28 -1.54 5.31
C TYR A 526 20.31 -0.94 4.33
N MET A 527 21.28 -1.74 3.89
CA MET A 527 22.34 -1.27 2.99
C MET A 527 21.81 -0.73 1.65
N HIS A 528 20.67 -1.23 1.16
CA HIS A 528 20.09 -0.81 -0.12
C HIS A 528 19.24 0.46 -0.02
N GLU A 529 18.96 0.96 1.19
CA GLU A 529 18.10 2.12 1.40
C GLU A 529 18.90 3.44 1.43
N ASP A 530 20.17 3.40 1.83
CA ASP A 530 21.03 4.59 1.96
C ASP A 530 22.51 4.19 1.76
N ASP A 531 23.28 5.01 1.04
CA ASP A 531 24.69 4.76 0.75
C ASP A 531 25.59 4.95 1.98
N LEU A 532 25.08 5.50 3.08
CA LEU A 532 25.76 5.60 4.37
C LEU A 532 25.58 4.34 5.23
N ASN A 533 24.66 3.43 4.87
CA ASN A 533 24.35 2.23 5.64
C ASN A 533 25.39 1.12 5.41
N PHE A 534 26.60 1.32 5.93
CA PHE A 534 27.67 0.32 5.95
C PHE A 534 28.41 0.36 7.28
N SER A 535 28.59 -0.81 7.89
CA SER A 535 29.26 -0.88 9.20
C SER A 535 30.78 -0.85 9.07
N TYR A 536 31.38 0.15 9.69
CA TYR A 536 32.82 0.22 9.95
C TYR A 536 33.22 -0.37 11.31
N ASP A 537 32.25 -0.75 12.15
CA ASP A 537 32.46 -1.39 13.45
C ASP A 537 31.29 -2.33 13.77
N PRO A 538 31.40 -3.63 13.41
CA PRO A 538 30.37 -4.62 13.66
C PRO A 538 30.22 -4.96 15.15
N SER A 539 31.04 -4.40 16.06
CA SER A 539 30.79 -4.49 17.50
C SER A 539 29.66 -3.57 17.97
N ILE A 540 29.27 -2.58 17.15
CA ILE A 540 28.19 -1.64 17.43
C ILE A 540 26.91 -2.09 16.71
N VAL A 541 26.96 -2.21 15.39
CA VAL A 541 25.82 -2.59 14.56
C VAL A 541 26.29 -3.08 13.19
N LEU A 542 25.60 -4.07 12.61
CA LEU A 542 25.68 -4.39 11.18
C LEU A 542 24.46 -3.84 10.46
N HIS A 543 24.68 -3.38 9.22
CA HIS A 543 23.59 -3.03 8.32
C HIS A 543 23.22 -4.26 7.49
N ASN A 544 21.93 -4.59 7.46
CA ASN A 544 21.47 -5.76 6.75
C ASN A 544 21.46 -5.48 5.23
N GLY A 545 22.18 -6.30 4.47
CA GLY A 545 22.25 -6.22 3.01
C GLY A 545 21.34 -7.24 2.29
N THR A 546 20.37 -7.84 2.98
CA THR A 546 19.47 -8.91 2.53
C THR A 546 20.12 -10.28 2.24
N SER A 547 21.46 -10.36 2.30
CA SER A 547 22.24 -11.60 2.19
C SER A 547 23.30 -11.68 3.28
N THR A 548 23.51 -12.88 3.85
CA THR A 548 24.58 -13.14 4.83
C THR A 548 25.97 -12.81 4.27
N VAL A 549 26.16 -12.88 2.95
CA VAL A 549 27.42 -12.50 2.27
C VAL A 549 27.80 -11.06 2.59
N LEU A 550 26.82 -10.15 2.62
CA LEU A 550 27.04 -8.72 2.88
C LEU A 550 27.35 -8.44 4.35
N LEU A 551 26.92 -9.30 5.27
CA LEU A 551 27.34 -9.25 6.68
C LEU A 551 28.80 -9.68 6.81
N ALA A 552 29.21 -10.75 6.13
CA ALA A 552 30.60 -11.20 6.11
C ALA A 552 31.53 -10.16 5.45
N ILE A 553 31.07 -9.46 4.41
CA ILE A 553 31.83 -8.37 3.76
C ILE A 553 32.14 -7.24 4.75
N GLN A 554 31.16 -6.81 5.56
CA GLN A 554 31.37 -5.78 6.59
C GLN A 554 32.40 -6.25 7.64
N TYR A 555 32.36 -7.52 8.06
CA TYR A 555 33.38 -8.09 8.93
C TYR A 555 34.77 -8.13 8.27
N ALA A 556 34.87 -8.54 7.00
CA ALA A 556 36.14 -8.55 6.29
C ALA A 556 36.72 -7.14 6.16
N PHE A 557 35.88 -6.13 5.90
CA PHE A 557 36.31 -4.74 5.92
C PHE A 557 36.88 -4.36 7.31
N TYR A 558 36.15 -4.70 8.38
CA TYR A 558 36.56 -4.39 9.75
C TYR A 558 37.88 -5.09 10.16
N MET A 559 38.11 -6.31 9.66
CA MET A 559 39.34 -7.07 9.89
C MET A 559 40.55 -6.52 9.12
N GLY A 560 40.35 -5.55 8.22
CA GLY A 560 41.43 -4.84 7.53
C GLY A 560 41.89 -5.49 6.23
N TYR A 561 41.15 -6.47 5.69
CA TYR A 561 41.50 -7.08 4.40
C TYR A 561 41.60 -6.01 3.30
N ALA A 562 42.68 -6.04 2.53
CA ALA A 562 42.88 -5.11 1.41
C ALA A 562 42.16 -5.58 0.15
N ARG A 563 41.94 -6.90 0.01
CA ARG A 563 41.24 -7.52 -1.12
C ARG A 563 40.19 -8.48 -0.58
N VAL A 564 38.95 -8.33 -1.03
CA VAL A 564 37.85 -9.25 -0.73
C VAL A 564 37.29 -9.78 -2.03
N LEU A 565 37.37 -11.09 -2.21
CA LEU A 565 37.02 -11.79 -3.44
C LEU A 565 35.77 -12.65 -3.19
N VAL A 566 34.69 -12.33 -3.90
CA VAL A 566 33.37 -12.95 -3.73
C VAL A 566 33.17 -14.03 -4.80
N GLY A 567 32.82 -15.24 -4.37
CA GLY A 567 32.52 -16.37 -5.26
C GLY A 567 31.20 -17.03 -4.89
N GLY A 568 30.54 -17.71 -5.83
CA GLY A 568 29.29 -18.44 -5.55
C GLY A 568 28.10 -17.53 -5.25
N VAL A 569 28.07 -16.32 -5.82
CA VAL A 569 26.95 -15.37 -5.68
C VAL A 569 26.48 -14.96 -7.06
N ASP A 570 25.40 -15.57 -7.52
CA ASP A 570 24.97 -15.46 -8.92
C ASP A 570 23.93 -14.36 -9.16
N LEU A 571 23.16 -13.98 -8.13
CA LEU A 571 21.99 -13.09 -8.25
C LEU A 571 21.08 -13.51 -9.41
N ASP A 572 20.96 -14.82 -9.61
CA ASP A 572 20.06 -15.47 -10.55
C ASP A 572 19.44 -16.66 -9.82
N TYR A 573 18.15 -16.54 -9.52
CA TYR A 573 17.37 -17.54 -8.80
C TYR A 573 16.48 -18.37 -9.75
N SER A 574 16.64 -18.21 -11.08
CA SER A 574 15.92 -18.99 -12.09
C SER A 574 16.26 -20.49 -12.03
N GLN A 575 17.45 -20.81 -11.52
CA GLN A 575 17.89 -22.16 -11.20
C GLN A 575 17.84 -22.40 -9.69
N PRO A 576 17.52 -23.63 -9.24
CA PRO A 576 17.59 -23.94 -7.82
C PRO A 576 19.02 -23.71 -7.32
N TYR A 577 19.14 -22.97 -6.22
CA TYR A 577 20.37 -22.99 -5.43
C TYR A 577 20.72 -24.43 -5.10
N PHE A 578 22.01 -24.67 -4.89
CA PHE A 578 22.56 -25.98 -4.55
C PHE A 578 21.70 -26.80 -3.58
N HIS A 579 21.03 -26.13 -2.63
CA HIS A 579 20.17 -26.80 -1.63
C HIS A 579 18.87 -26.06 -1.25
N GLY A 580 18.37 -25.13 -2.08
CA GLY A 580 17.09 -24.44 -1.86
C GLY A 580 15.90 -25.24 -2.41
N GLY A 581 14.92 -25.58 -1.57
CA GLY A 581 13.70 -26.27 -2.02
C GLY A 581 12.89 -25.42 -3.01
N LYS A 582 12.27 -26.06 -4.01
CA LYS A 582 11.34 -25.41 -4.94
C LYS A 582 9.97 -25.24 -4.28
N THR A 583 9.61 -24.02 -3.92
CA THR A 583 8.20 -23.62 -3.90
C THR A 583 8.03 -22.33 -4.70
N ALA A 584 6.92 -22.18 -5.42
CA ALA A 584 6.66 -20.99 -6.26
C ALA A 584 6.71 -19.68 -5.45
N ASN A 585 6.31 -19.73 -4.16
CA ASN A 585 6.39 -18.60 -3.24
C ASN A 585 7.84 -18.20 -2.91
N SER A 586 8.78 -19.15 -2.85
CA SER A 586 10.19 -18.87 -2.60
C SER A 586 10.86 -18.16 -3.78
N LEU A 587 10.39 -18.35 -5.02
CA LEU A 587 10.95 -17.71 -6.20
C LEU A 587 10.57 -16.22 -6.28
N ALA A 588 9.30 -15.89 -6.04
CA ALA A 588 8.82 -14.51 -6.01
C ALA A 588 9.54 -13.69 -4.92
N MET A 589 9.64 -14.22 -3.70
CA MET A 589 10.35 -13.54 -2.60
C MET A 589 11.85 -13.32 -2.89
N MET A 590 12.50 -14.22 -3.63
CA MET A 590 13.92 -14.07 -3.99
C MET A 590 14.13 -13.09 -5.13
N ASN A 591 13.20 -13.02 -6.09
CA ASN A 591 13.24 -12.01 -7.15
C ASN A 591 13.18 -10.59 -6.57
N ASP A 592 12.29 -10.34 -5.61
CA ASP A 592 12.17 -9.04 -4.94
C ASP A 592 13.48 -8.66 -4.23
N ARG A 593 14.09 -9.60 -3.51
CA ARG A 593 15.35 -9.37 -2.78
C ARG A 593 16.57 -9.24 -3.68
N THR A 594 16.51 -9.69 -4.94
CA THR A 594 17.68 -9.66 -5.84
C THR A 594 18.09 -8.22 -6.15
N SER A 595 17.12 -7.32 -6.32
CA SER A 595 17.38 -5.88 -6.51
C SER A 595 18.02 -5.27 -5.27
N ASP A 596 17.54 -5.60 -4.08
CA ASP A 596 18.09 -5.10 -2.82
C ASP A 596 19.51 -5.61 -2.57
N MET A 597 19.78 -6.89 -2.87
CA MET A 597 21.14 -7.45 -2.83
C MET A 597 22.06 -6.72 -3.81
N TYR A 598 21.59 -6.50 -5.04
CA TYR A 598 22.35 -5.79 -6.06
C TYR A 598 22.78 -4.40 -5.58
N GLN A 599 21.84 -3.60 -5.05
CA GLN A 599 22.16 -2.28 -4.50
C GLN A 599 23.09 -2.35 -3.30
N SER A 600 22.88 -3.33 -2.40
CA SER A 600 23.74 -3.50 -1.23
C SER A 600 25.20 -3.85 -1.61
N PHE A 601 25.42 -4.60 -2.69
CA PHE A 601 26.77 -4.85 -3.22
C PHE A 601 27.42 -3.60 -3.80
N LEU A 602 26.64 -2.71 -4.45
CA LEU A 602 27.16 -1.43 -4.91
C LEU A 602 27.60 -0.53 -3.75
N VAL A 603 26.79 -0.46 -2.68
CA VAL A 603 27.15 0.27 -1.46
C VAL A 603 28.42 -0.31 -0.85
N ALA A 604 28.51 -1.63 -0.69
CA ALA A 604 29.72 -2.27 -0.19
C ALA A 604 30.96 -1.95 -1.07
N LYS A 605 30.83 -2.03 -2.39
CA LYS A 605 31.91 -1.70 -3.34
C LYS A 605 32.39 -0.26 -3.16
N MET A 606 31.46 0.69 -3.11
CA MET A 606 31.76 2.10 -2.88
C MET A 606 32.58 2.32 -1.59
N HIS A 607 32.22 1.64 -0.50
CA HIS A 607 32.96 1.74 0.76
C HIS A 607 34.36 1.13 0.70
N PHE A 608 34.55 0.02 -0.01
CA PHE A 608 35.90 -0.54 -0.22
C PHE A 608 36.77 0.42 -1.04
N GLU A 609 36.26 0.94 -2.16
CA GLU A 609 36.97 1.85 -3.05
C GLU A 609 37.35 3.16 -2.36
N LYS A 610 36.44 3.73 -1.55
CA LYS A 610 36.68 4.93 -0.75
C LYS A 610 37.91 4.82 0.16
N TYR A 611 38.27 3.60 0.59
CA TYR A 611 39.43 3.33 1.44
C TYR A 611 40.60 2.68 0.69
N GLY A 612 40.57 2.68 -0.65
CA GLY A 612 41.63 2.10 -1.49
C GLY A 612 41.73 0.58 -1.38
N ARG A 613 40.62 -0.10 -1.07
CA ARG A 613 40.53 -1.55 -0.94
C ARG A 613 39.72 -2.12 -2.10
N LEU A 614 39.96 -3.40 -2.43
CA LEU A 614 39.29 -4.08 -3.54
C LEU A 614 38.15 -4.96 -3.01
N LEU A 615 36.96 -4.80 -3.58
CA LEU A 615 35.86 -5.75 -3.50
C LEU A 615 35.51 -6.21 -4.92
N ALA A 616 35.77 -7.48 -5.24
CA ALA A 616 35.66 -8.03 -6.59
C ALA A 616 35.00 -9.42 -6.58
N LYS A 617 34.55 -9.89 -7.74
CA LYS A 617 34.04 -11.26 -7.92
C LYS A 617 35.06 -12.14 -8.63
N ILE A 618 35.05 -13.43 -8.29
CA ILE A 618 35.96 -14.45 -8.85
C ILE A 618 35.24 -15.58 -9.59
N THR A 619 33.90 -15.53 -9.65
CA THR A 619 33.07 -16.45 -10.43
C THR A 619 32.40 -15.73 -11.61
N PRO A 620 32.06 -16.45 -12.70
CA PRO A 620 31.36 -15.88 -13.85
C PRO A 620 29.88 -15.61 -13.51
N SER A 621 29.64 -14.61 -12.68
CA SER A 621 28.32 -14.24 -12.14
C SER A 621 27.90 -12.89 -12.76
N PRO A 622 27.18 -12.86 -13.90
CA PRO A 622 26.94 -11.64 -14.66
C PRO A 622 26.08 -10.61 -13.90
N ASN A 623 25.14 -11.06 -13.07
CA ASN A 623 24.22 -10.18 -12.34
C ASN A 623 24.82 -9.59 -11.05
N LEU A 624 25.97 -10.09 -10.59
CA LEU A 624 26.66 -9.54 -9.42
C LEU A 624 27.44 -8.26 -9.82
N PRO A 625 27.14 -7.07 -9.23
CA PRO A 625 27.71 -5.79 -9.67
C PRO A 625 29.11 -5.52 -9.09
N LEU A 626 29.98 -6.51 -9.17
CA LEU A 626 31.40 -6.41 -8.80
C LEU A 626 32.27 -6.68 -10.02
N ASP A 627 33.48 -6.11 -10.02
CA ASP A 627 34.43 -6.33 -11.11
C ASP A 627 34.96 -7.77 -11.05
N PHE A 628 35.03 -8.42 -12.21
CA PHE A 628 35.58 -9.77 -12.29
C PHE A 628 37.12 -9.72 -12.27
N VAL A 629 37.71 -10.53 -11.40
CA VAL A 629 39.16 -10.69 -11.30
C VAL A 629 39.48 -12.17 -11.44
N GLU A 630 40.33 -12.51 -12.41
CA GLU A 630 40.87 -13.86 -12.51
C GLU A 630 41.88 -14.10 -11.39
N ASP A 631 41.66 -15.15 -10.60
CA ASP A 631 42.64 -15.67 -9.67
C ASP A 631 43.19 -16.98 -10.24
N SER A 632 44.35 -16.89 -10.92
CA SER A 632 44.99 -18.03 -11.57
C SER A 632 45.37 -19.16 -10.61
N MET A 633 45.34 -18.92 -9.29
CA MET A 633 45.58 -19.96 -8.28
C MET A 633 44.33 -20.78 -7.92
N LEU A 634 43.15 -20.43 -8.44
CA LEU A 634 41.86 -21.06 -8.09
C LEU A 634 41.09 -21.61 -9.30
N ILE A 635 41.67 -21.53 -10.50
CA ILE A 635 41.12 -22.13 -11.71
C ILE A 635 41.44 -23.63 -11.67
N GLY A 636 40.42 -24.47 -11.50
CA GLY A 636 40.59 -25.92 -11.48
C GLY A 636 41.35 -26.41 -12.71
N HIS A 637 42.52 -27.02 -12.51
CA HIS A 637 43.20 -27.74 -13.57
C HIS A 637 42.34 -28.94 -13.99
N GLY A 638 41.56 -28.75 -15.05
CA GLY A 638 40.82 -29.82 -15.69
C GLY A 638 41.77 -30.85 -16.31
N THR A 639 42.07 -31.92 -15.58
CA THR A 639 42.50 -33.25 -16.05
C THR A 639 42.16 -34.23 -14.91
N SER A 640 41.47 -35.36 -15.07
CA SER A 640 41.63 -36.38 -16.10
C SER A 640 40.43 -37.34 -16.17
N SER A 641 40.08 -37.70 -17.41
CA SER A 641 39.45 -38.95 -17.89
C SER A 641 38.72 -39.90 -16.91
N CYS A 642 37.44 -40.16 -17.19
CA CYS A 642 36.82 -41.47 -16.92
C CYS A 642 36.25 -42.03 -18.24
N PRO A 643 36.60 -43.27 -18.64
CA PRO A 643 36.27 -43.82 -19.96
C PRO A 643 34.85 -44.37 -20.04
N ALA A 644 34.28 -44.25 -21.25
CA ALA A 644 33.11 -44.91 -21.86
C ALA A 644 32.00 -45.47 -20.96
#